data_AF-A0A1I3RPJ8-F1
#
_entry.id   AF-A0A1I3RPJ8-F1
#
_cell.length_a   1.000
_cell.length_b   1.000
_cell.length_c   1.000
_cell.angle_alpha   90.00
_cell.angle_beta   90.00
_cell.angle_gamma   90.00
#
_symmetry.space_group_name_H-M   'P 1'
#
loop_
_entity.id
_entity.type
_entity.pdbx_description
1 polymer ?
#
loop_
_entity_poly.entity_id
_entity_poly.type
_entity_poly.pdbx_seq_one_letter_code
_entity_poly.pdbx_strand_id
1 'polypeptide(L)'
;MINVDSTDFQTKKFGPSDLCIISEFAQFLRPDGVLRVPPGHVGHILYGPYIELATGWYHAILDIDAGPGVVFDVYAAGQVFIERPAASTAVWIHIRQPVEKLEFRLSVRGGALTFRGLELRGVEAPDADHDPQAVAVVDLPVSAETVRARKLTKLWKAIHGRSREAVKQLVHAVDEADLAAWSMKTPRARVIEAWNDASLTASAAEVANLGLDIDALRDCAKDDFVSEAAFASRAGQAKLAAELLQHADFPETDFISPFLQSLAQGHGAIQFTGLTAGLALCPCPFTGAVLVSRHAVPIACDDAKQSHIFHYFDGGTPFYLVVGGFGGRKAYIYVPDLEVILQIGQPQFDWGTHQPFIDLLRIAVTRDALAYFDYLAGDTRKAILAGTINNLGHYFWNDIAGLVRHARAGLLQAVNHVLTYRFAFLGPELGLEESSGLKIARARDAQDLFQTTLSNGFYCVRPTALRITAETAAKVRNHAEKRFEPEQRARVAAARKSDFLVWFNLRAHNKVWLDQVEAAVALAERVTREGHTLSLVLDGMADCEALAAEIRGRIPQGVLVVDGFDMPFHQSVCWAFACDAYVATIGSGLTMTTWIAGRPGVAHSERAHMNQMEFWSEVRPDVPPPLTAPLAEIRDQGVGAYCDYHIDPPFVVEALWSQLAKLARAKQLANSET
;
A
#
# COMPACT_ATOMS: atom_id res chain seq x y z
N MET A 1 -29.48 -33.39 -5.59
CA MET A 1 -29.74 -32.96 -6.97
C MET A 1 -30.96 -33.71 -7.43
N ILE A 2 -31.97 -33.00 -7.94
CA ILE A 2 -33.10 -33.61 -8.63
C ILE A 2 -32.73 -33.50 -10.11
N ASN A 3 -32.40 -34.64 -10.73
CA ASN A 3 -32.19 -34.68 -12.17
C ASN A 3 -33.56 -34.65 -12.86
N VAL A 4 -33.74 -33.68 -13.74
CA VAL A 4 -34.95 -33.51 -14.53
C VAL A 4 -34.60 -33.89 -15.96
N ASP A 5 -34.87 -35.15 -16.32
CA ASP A 5 -34.54 -35.66 -17.65
C ASP A 5 -35.32 -34.91 -18.74
N SER A 6 -34.62 -34.43 -19.76
CA SER A 6 -35.03 -33.28 -20.57
C SER A 6 -35.96 -33.59 -21.74
N THR A 7 -36.13 -34.85 -22.13
CA THR A 7 -36.94 -35.17 -23.32
C THR A 7 -38.44 -35.23 -23.04
N ASP A 8 -38.87 -35.29 -21.77
CA ASP A 8 -40.29 -35.42 -21.38
C ASP A 8 -40.71 -34.48 -20.23
N PHE A 9 -39.98 -33.37 -20.00
CA PHE A 9 -40.32 -32.46 -18.91
C PHE A 9 -41.59 -31.64 -19.18
N GLN A 10 -42.74 -32.14 -18.71
CA GLN A 10 -44.01 -31.42 -18.84
C GLN A 10 -44.24 -30.45 -17.67
N THR A 11 -44.15 -30.91 -16.42
CA THR A 11 -44.45 -30.08 -15.24
C THR A 11 -43.82 -30.68 -13.98
N LYS A 12 -43.25 -29.83 -13.13
CA LYS A 12 -42.80 -30.16 -11.78
C LYS A 12 -43.39 -29.19 -10.78
N LYS A 13 -43.95 -29.71 -9.69
CA LYS A 13 -44.40 -28.93 -8.54
C LYS A 13 -43.42 -29.11 -7.40
N PHE A 14 -43.03 -28.01 -6.81
CA PHE A 14 -42.20 -27.91 -5.63
C PHE A 14 -43.09 -27.37 -4.50
N GLY A 15 -43.30 -28.19 -3.48
CA GLY A 15 -44.00 -27.79 -2.27
C GLY A 15 -43.03 -27.25 -1.22
N PRO A 16 -43.52 -26.74 -0.09
CA PRO A 16 -42.65 -26.23 0.97
C PRO A 16 -41.75 -27.28 1.64
N SER A 17 -42.04 -28.58 1.48
CA SER A 17 -41.17 -29.68 1.89
C SER A 17 -39.98 -29.91 0.94
N ASP A 18 -40.01 -29.38 -0.28
CA ASP A 18 -38.90 -29.44 -1.24
C ASP A 18 -37.92 -28.25 -1.07
N LEU A 19 -38.13 -27.42 -0.03
CA LEU A 19 -37.36 -26.22 0.23
C LEU A 19 -36.10 -26.51 1.05
N CYS A 20 -34.98 -25.90 0.64
CA CYS A 20 -33.83 -25.74 1.51
C CYS A 20 -34.02 -24.42 2.29
N ILE A 21 -34.85 -24.46 3.33
CA ILE A 21 -35.12 -23.28 4.15
C ILE A 21 -33.87 -23.00 4.98
N ILE A 22 -33.29 -21.80 4.85
CA ILE A 22 -32.23 -21.35 5.77
C ILE A 22 -32.81 -21.45 7.19
N SER A 23 -32.06 -22.02 8.13
CA SER A 23 -32.56 -22.44 9.45
C SER A 23 -33.44 -21.42 10.17
N GLU A 24 -33.20 -20.12 9.96
CA GLU A 24 -33.93 -19.00 10.55
C GLU A 24 -35.39 -18.87 10.09
N PHE A 25 -35.73 -19.34 8.88
CA PHE A 25 -37.09 -19.31 8.34
C PHE A 25 -37.85 -20.62 8.53
N ALA A 26 -37.17 -21.69 8.96
CA ALA A 26 -37.78 -23.02 9.13
C ALA A 26 -38.92 -22.99 10.16
N GLN A 27 -38.82 -22.11 11.18
CA GLN A 27 -39.86 -21.88 12.19
C GLN A 27 -41.20 -21.37 11.62
N PHE A 28 -41.18 -20.79 10.41
CA PHE A 28 -42.37 -20.26 9.75
C PHE A 28 -43.07 -21.30 8.87
N LEU A 29 -42.46 -22.47 8.67
CA LEU A 29 -43.08 -23.59 7.97
C LEU A 29 -44.15 -24.21 8.89
N ARG A 30 -45.40 -24.13 8.48
CA ARG A 30 -46.53 -24.65 9.24
C ARG A 30 -46.75 -26.15 8.95
N PRO A 31 -47.43 -26.88 9.85
CA PRO A 31 -47.74 -28.29 9.64
C PRO A 31 -48.60 -28.58 8.41
N ASP A 32 -49.33 -27.58 7.89
CA ASP A 32 -50.07 -27.64 6.62
C ASP A 32 -49.15 -27.59 5.39
N GLY A 33 -47.83 -27.51 5.60
CA GLY A 33 -46.84 -27.39 4.55
C GLY A 33 -46.88 -26.02 3.89
N VAL A 34 -47.35 -24.95 4.54
CA VAL A 34 -47.33 -23.58 4.02
C VAL A 34 -46.30 -22.75 4.80
N LEU A 35 -45.43 -22.04 4.09
CA LEU A 35 -44.45 -21.14 4.70
C LEU A 35 -45.09 -19.76 4.91
N ARG A 36 -45.19 -19.29 6.16
CA ARG A 36 -45.84 -18.00 6.50
C ARG A 36 -44.91 -17.09 7.29
N VAL A 37 -44.20 -16.22 6.57
CA VAL A 37 -43.30 -15.21 7.14
C VAL A 37 -44.11 -13.94 7.47
N PRO A 38 -44.16 -13.50 8.73
CA PRO A 38 -44.81 -12.23 9.08
C PRO A 38 -43.96 -11.03 8.61
N PRO A 39 -44.54 -9.81 8.57
CA PRO A 39 -43.76 -8.59 8.32
C PRO A 39 -42.62 -8.39 9.32
N GLY A 40 -41.62 -7.60 8.93
CA GLY A 40 -40.49 -7.20 9.79
C GLY A 40 -39.27 -8.13 9.75
N HIS A 41 -39.33 -9.22 8.98
CA HIS A 41 -38.19 -10.12 8.77
C HIS A 41 -37.40 -9.76 7.50
N VAL A 42 -36.08 -9.90 7.57
CA VAL A 42 -35.18 -9.71 6.44
C VAL A 42 -34.36 -10.98 6.24
N GLY A 43 -34.32 -11.51 5.02
CA GLY A 43 -33.49 -12.67 4.70
C GLY A 43 -33.88 -13.33 3.38
N HIS A 44 -33.19 -14.42 3.05
CA HIS A 44 -33.41 -15.19 1.83
C HIS A 44 -34.11 -16.51 2.15
N ILE A 45 -35.17 -16.82 1.41
CA ILE A 45 -35.75 -18.15 1.31
C ILE A 45 -35.25 -18.74 0.00
N LEU A 46 -34.44 -19.80 0.09
CA LEU A 46 -33.85 -20.48 -1.07
C LEU A 46 -34.82 -21.54 -1.58
N TYR A 47 -35.10 -21.55 -2.88
CA TYR A 47 -35.83 -22.62 -3.55
C TYR A 47 -34.88 -23.48 -4.37
N GLY A 48 -35.01 -24.79 -4.17
CA GLY A 48 -34.50 -25.80 -5.07
C GLY A 48 -33.24 -26.52 -4.56
N PRO A 49 -33.18 -27.85 -4.71
CA PRO A 49 -31.92 -28.57 -4.78
C PRO A 49 -31.37 -28.45 -6.20
N TYR A 50 -30.40 -27.56 -6.47
CA TYR A 50 -29.61 -27.51 -7.71
C TYR A 50 -30.30 -28.17 -8.93
N ILE A 51 -31.30 -27.48 -9.51
CA ILE A 51 -32.16 -28.06 -10.55
C ILE A 51 -31.38 -28.08 -11.85
N GLU A 52 -31.34 -29.25 -12.49
CA GLU A 52 -30.77 -29.42 -13.82
C GLU A 52 -31.88 -29.14 -14.85
N LEU A 53 -31.69 -28.15 -15.74
CA LEU A 53 -32.61 -27.86 -16.85
C LEU A 53 -31.84 -27.89 -18.18
N ALA A 54 -32.43 -28.52 -19.21
CA ALA A 54 -31.90 -28.44 -20.56
C ALA A 54 -32.28 -27.12 -21.25
N THR A 55 -31.68 -26.87 -22.41
CA THR A 55 -32.06 -25.77 -23.29
C THR A 55 -33.55 -25.83 -23.62
N GLY A 56 -34.25 -24.70 -23.47
CA GLY A 56 -35.69 -24.61 -23.71
C GLY A 56 -36.33 -23.43 -23.00
N TRP A 57 -37.66 -23.33 -23.16
CA TRP A 57 -38.48 -22.36 -22.47
C TRP A 57 -39.21 -23.03 -21.31
N TYR A 58 -39.24 -22.31 -20.19
CA TYR A 58 -39.90 -22.74 -18.98
C TYR A 58 -40.77 -21.61 -18.43
N HIS A 59 -41.85 -21.99 -17.76
CA HIS A 59 -42.74 -21.07 -17.07
C HIS A 59 -42.80 -21.46 -15.60
N ALA A 60 -42.23 -20.60 -14.75
CA ALA A 60 -42.23 -20.74 -13.30
C ALA A 60 -43.43 -20.00 -12.72
N ILE A 61 -44.35 -20.72 -12.08
CA ILE A 61 -45.59 -20.20 -11.51
C ILE A 61 -45.48 -20.31 -9.99
N LEU A 62 -45.57 -19.18 -9.31
CA LEU A 62 -45.47 -19.03 -7.87
C LEU A 62 -46.88 -18.94 -7.27
N ASP A 63 -47.22 -19.89 -6.38
CA ASP A 63 -48.39 -19.76 -5.51
C ASP A 63 -47.97 -19.07 -4.22
N ILE A 64 -48.07 -17.75 -4.24
CA ILE A 64 -47.63 -16.86 -3.15
C ILE A 64 -48.63 -15.75 -2.88
N ASP A 65 -48.61 -15.27 -1.63
CA ASP A 65 -49.17 -13.98 -1.22
C ASP A 65 -48.03 -13.18 -0.60
N ALA A 66 -47.61 -12.11 -1.27
CA ALA A 66 -46.38 -11.39 -0.98
C ALA A 66 -46.67 -9.91 -0.77
N GLY A 67 -46.29 -9.39 0.40
CA GLY A 67 -46.32 -7.97 0.70
C GLY A 67 -45.20 -7.17 0.03
N PRO A 68 -45.20 -5.84 0.18
CA PRO A 68 -44.11 -4.99 -0.29
C PRO A 68 -42.75 -5.44 0.24
N GLY A 69 -41.72 -5.40 -0.60
CA GLY A 69 -40.35 -5.78 -0.20
C GLY A 69 -40.04 -7.28 -0.31
N VAL A 70 -40.94 -8.12 -0.84
CA VAL A 70 -40.61 -9.49 -1.23
C VAL A 70 -40.20 -9.52 -2.70
N VAL A 71 -39.07 -10.17 -2.99
CA VAL A 71 -38.44 -10.21 -4.30
C VAL A 71 -38.21 -11.65 -4.74
N PHE A 72 -38.62 -12.01 -5.95
CA PHE A 72 -38.29 -13.27 -6.61
C PHE A 72 -37.10 -13.11 -7.53
N ASP A 73 -36.17 -14.06 -7.48
CA ASP A 73 -35.06 -14.13 -8.43
C ASP A 73 -34.84 -15.54 -9.00
N VAL A 74 -34.27 -15.57 -10.19
CA VAL A 74 -33.74 -16.78 -10.83
C VAL A 74 -32.22 -16.69 -10.75
N TYR A 75 -31.60 -17.64 -10.06
CA TYR A 75 -30.18 -17.67 -9.82
C TYR A 75 -29.59 -18.94 -10.40
N ALA A 76 -28.55 -18.81 -11.21
CA ALA A 76 -27.77 -19.97 -11.62
C ALA A 76 -26.31 -19.60 -11.60
N ALA A 77 -25.50 -20.52 -11.11
CA ALA A 77 -24.05 -20.42 -11.22
C ALA A 77 -23.52 -19.01 -10.82
N GLY A 78 -23.80 -18.53 -9.61
CA GLY A 78 -23.22 -17.25 -9.17
C GLY A 78 -23.93 -15.99 -9.68
N GLN A 79 -24.87 -16.10 -10.62
CA GLN A 79 -25.46 -14.96 -11.31
C GLN A 79 -26.97 -14.91 -11.11
N VAL A 80 -27.50 -13.70 -10.95
CA VAL A 80 -28.94 -13.41 -10.95
C VAL A 80 -29.35 -13.06 -12.36
N PHE A 81 -30.31 -13.80 -12.91
CA PHE A 81 -30.80 -13.60 -14.29
C PHE A 81 -32.06 -12.75 -14.34
N ILE A 82 -32.82 -12.70 -13.24
CA ILE A 82 -33.94 -11.78 -13.06
C ILE A 82 -34.11 -11.51 -11.57
N GLU A 83 -34.46 -10.28 -11.19
CA GLU A 83 -34.87 -9.90 -9.84
C GLU A 83 -36.15 -9.06 -9.98
N ARG A 84 -37.28 -9.51 -9.40
CA ARG A 84 -38.58 -8.83 -9.53
C ARG A 84 -39.39 -8.84 -8.24
N PRO A 85 -40.27 -7.85 -8.01
CA PRO A 85 -41.25 -7.93 -6.94
C PRO A 85 -42.08 -9.21 -7.05
N ALA A 86 -42.20 -9.95 -5.94
CA ALA A 86 -42.91 -11.22 -5.89
C ALA A 86 -44.44 -11.08 -5.98
N ALA A 87 -44.95 -9.88 -6.25
CA ALA A 87 -46.36 -9.67 -6.59
C ALA A 87 -46.74 -10.31 -7.94
N SER A 88 -45.75 -10.66 -8.77
CA SER A 88 -45.96 -11.46 -9.98
C SER A 88 -45.97 -12.95 -9.65
N THR A 89 -47.07 -13.62 -10.01
CA THR A 89 -47.24 -15.07 -9.79
C THR A 89 -46.59 -15.92 -10.87
N ALA A 90 -45.95 -15.34 -11.89
CA ALA A 90 -45.33 -16.13 -12.94
C ALA A 90 -44.14 -15.45 -13.63
N VAL A 91 -43.13 -16.24 -13.98
CA VAL A 91 -41.89 -15.79 -14.63
C VAL A 91 -41.53 -16.74 -15.77
N TRP A 92 -41.26 -16.18 -16.95
CA TRP A 92 -40.75 -16.93 -18.09
C TRP A 92 -39.24 -17.08 -17.99
N ILE A 93 -38.73 -18.23 -18.34
CA ILE A 93 -37.30 -18.55 -18.25
C ILE A 93 -36.88 -19.15 -19.58
N HIS A 94 -35.89 -18.56 -20.22
CA HIS A 94 -35.29 -19.10 -21.42
C HIS A 94 -33.91 -19.63 -21.08
N ILE A 95 -33.78 -20.95 -21.02
CA ILE A 95 -32.50 -21.63 -20.85
C ILE A 95 -31.88 -21.77 -22.24
N ARG A 96 -30.82 -21.01 -22.55
CA ARG A 96 -30.15 -21.08 -23.85
C ARG A 96 -29.16 -22.25 -23.94
N GLN A 97 -28.61 -22.66 -22.81
CA GLN A 97 -27.69 -23.79 -22.67
C GLN A 97 -28.04 -24.58 -21.40
N PRO A 98 -27.84 -25.91 -21.35
CA PRO A 98 -28.17 -26.71 -20.17
C PRO A 98 -27.50 -26.15 -18.90
N VAL A 99 -28.27 -26.08 -17.81
CA VAL A 99 -27.84 -25.55 -16.51
C VAL A 99 -28.01 -26.62 -15.45
N GLU A 100 -26.95 -26.96 -14.71
CA GLU A 100 -26.99 -28.02 -13.69
C GLU A 100 -27.43 -27.54 -12.29
N LYS A 101 -27.43 -26.22 -12.06
CA LYS A 101 -27.58 -25.63 -10.72
C LYS A 101 -28.45 -24.38 -10.76
N LEU A 102 -29.65 -24.53 -11.30
CA LEU A 102 -30.66 -23.49 -11.24
C LEU A 102 -31.31 -23.47 -9.84
N GLU A 103 -31.43 -22.27 -9.29
CA GLU A 103 -32.06 -21.96 -8.03
C GLU A 103 -33.12 -20.87 -8.29
N PHE A 104 -34.22 -20.95 -7.55
CA PHE A 104 -35.17 -19.84 -7.46
C PHE A 104 -35.03 -19.26 -6.06
N ARG A 105 -35.12 -17.95 -5.83
CA ARG A 105 -35.02 -17.40 -4.45
C ARG A 105 -36.11 -16.37 -4.22
N LEU A 106 -36.67 -16.38 -3.01
CA LEU A 106 -37.54 -15.31 -2.52
C LEU A 106 -36.81 -14.58 -1.39
N SER A 107 -36.45 -13.33 -1.65
CA SER A 107 -35.83 -12.46 -0.66
C SER A 107 -36.91 -11.63 0.01
N VAL A 108 -37.07 -11.77 1.32
CA VAL A 108 -37.99 -10.96 2.12
C VAL A 108 -37.21 -9.78 2.69
N ARG A 109 -37.66 -8.55 2.44
CA ARG A 109 -37.06 -7.31 2.96
C ARG A 109 -38.09 -6.52 3.78
N GLY A 110 -38.60 -7.13 4.85
CA GLY A 110 -39.56 -6.53 5.78
C GLY A 110 -41.05 -6.76 5.46
N GLY A 111 -41.37 -7.34 4.30
CA GLY A 111 -42.74 -7.70 3.90
C GLY A 111 -43.24 -9.02 4.49
N ALA A 112 -44.56 -9.24 4.50
CA ALA A 112 -45.14 -10.56 4.76
C ALA A 112 -45.01 -11.46 3.53
N LEU A 113 -44.87 -12.77 3.74
CA LEU A 113 -44.90 -13.77 2.67
C LEU A 113 -45.68 -15.01 3.14
N THR A 114 -46.66 -15.43 2.35
CA THR A 114 -47.22 -16.78 2.39
C THR A 114 -46.81 -17.50 1.11
N PHE A 115 -46.02 -18.56 1.23
CA PHE A 115 -45.60 -19.39 0.10
C PHE A 115 -46.24 -20.78 0.20
N ARG A 116 -46.95 -21.18 -0.87
CA ARG A 116 -47.66 -22.45 -0.96
C ARG A 116 -47.02 -23.42 -1.95
N GLY A 117 -46.35 -22.92 -2.98
CA GLY A 117 -45.64 -23.77 -3.94
C GLY A 117 -45.05 -23.02 -5.13
N LEU A 118 -44.18 -23.72 -5.87
CA LEU A 118 -43.63 -23.31 -7.15
C LEU A 118 -43.91 -24.41 -8.16
N GLU A 119 -44.50 -24.06 -9.29
CA GLU A 119 -44.72 -24.98 -10.40
C GLU A 119 -43.86 -24.56 -11.59
N LEU A 120 -42.98 -25.44 -12.04
CA LEU A 120 -42.13 -25.22 -13.21
C LEU A 120 -42.65 -26.08 -14.37
N ARG A 121 -43.05 -25.43 -15.47
CA ARG A 121 -43.55 -26.09 -16.68
C ARG A 121 -42.55 -25.94 -17.82
N GLY A 122 -42.27 -27.02 -18.54
CA GLY A 122 -41.69 -26.92 -19.88
C GLY A 122 -42.76 -26.40 -20.83
N VAL A 123 -42.42 -25.41 -21.64
CA VAL A 123 -43.37 -24.72 -22.53
C VAL A 123 -42.72 -24.47 -23.88
N GLU A 124 -43.54 -24.30 -24.92
CA GLU A 124 -43.05 -23.78 -26.19
C GLU A 124 -42.59 -22.32 -26.02
N ALA A 125 -41.79 -21.84 -26.98
CA ALA A 125 -41.38 -20.45 -27.00
C ALA A 125 -42.62 -19.55 -27.01
N PRO A 126 -42.73 -18.60 -26.09
CA PRO A 126 -43.91 -17.76 -26.00
C PRO A 126 -43.94 -16.77 -27.19
N ASP A 127 -45.13 -16.35 -27.63
CA ASP A 127 -45.30 -15.51 -28.83
C ASP A 127 -44.52 -14.18 -28.73
N ALA A 128 -44.14 -13.57 -29.85
CA ALA A 128 -43.20 -12.43 -29.89
C ALA A 128 -43.62 -11.14 -29.12
N ASP A 129 -44.85 -11.08 -28.57
CA ASP A 129 -45.42 -9.90 -27.91
C ASP A 129 -45.24 -9.86 -26.37
N HIS A 130 -44.45 -10.75 -25.78
CA HIS A 130 -44.21 -10.72 -24.32
C HIS A 130 -43.28 -9.57 -23.89
N ASP A 131 -43.56 -8.99 -22.71
CA ASP A 131 -42.68 -8.02 -22.05
C ASP A 131 -41.26 -8.63 -21.90
N PRO A 132 -40.25 -8.11 -22.61
CA PRO A 132 -38.89 -8.65 -22.54
C PRO A 132 -38.28 -8.49 -21.14
N GLN A 133 -38.83 -7.62 -20.29
CA GLN A 133 -38.42 -7.52 -18.89
C GLN A 133 -39.01 -8.63 -18.01
N ALA A 134 -39.94 -9.43 -18.52
CA ALA A 134 -40.59 -10.56 -17.82
C ALA A 134 -39.95 -11.94 -18.11
N VAL A 135 -38.84 -11.95 -18.87
CA VAL A 135 -38.12 -13.18 -19.25
C VAL A 135 -36.75 -13.22 -18.58
N ALA A 136 -36.51 -14.24 -17.76
CA ALA A 136 -35.18 -14.59 -17.27
C ALA A 136 -34.43 -15.37 -18.37
N VAL A 137 -33.54 -14.69 -19.09
CA VAL A 137 -32.70 -15.36 -20.09
C VAL A 137 -31.47 -15.93 -19.40
N VAL A 138 -31.47 -17.23 -19.16
CA VAL A 138 -30.34 -17.95 -18.57
C VAL A 138 -29.43 -18.43 -19.71
N ASP A 139 -28.40 -17.64 -19.96
CA ASP A 139 -27.39 -17.92 -20.97
C ASP A 139 -26.06 -18.21 -20.29
N LEU A 140 -25.88 -19.47 -19.90
CA LEU A 140 -24.70 -19.93 -19.20
C LEU A 140 -24.00 -21.03 -20.01
N PRO A 141 -22.99 -20.71 -20.82
CA PRO A 141 -21.74 -21.40 -20.63
C PRO A 141 -21.17 -20.81 -19.34
N VAL A 142 -21.18 -21.54 -18.24
CA VAL A 142 -20.24 -21.19 -17.17
C VAL A 142 -18.88 -21.40 -17.79
N SER A 143 -18.27 -20.34 -18.29
CA SER A 143 -16.96 -20.43 -18.94
C SER A 143 -16.02 -21.16 -17.99
N ALA A 144 -15.09 -21.94 -18.52
CA ALA A 144 -14.07 -22.60 -17.70
C ALA A 144 -13.40 -21.58 -16.74
N GLU A 145 -13.24 -20.34 -17.22
CA GLU A 145 -12.79 -19.18 -16.45
C GLU A 145 -13.70 -18.86 -15.25
N THR A 146 -15.03 -18.84 -15.41
CA THR A 146 -15.98 -18.58 -14.31
C THR A 146 -15.96 -19.70 -13.27
N VAL A 147 -15.90 -20.97 -13.69
CA VAL A 147 -15.74 -22.10 -12.76
C VAL A 147 -14.43 -21.97 -11.98
N ARG A 148 -13.33 -21.63 -12.69
CA ARG A 148 -12.01 -21.42 -12.11
C ARG A 148 -12.02 -20.27 -11.10
N ALA A 149 -12.62 -19.13 -11.45
CA ALA A 149 -12.78 -17.97 -10.57
C ALA A 149 -13.53 -18.35 -9.27
N ARG A 150 -14.62 -19.14 -9.34
CA ARG A 150 -15.30 -19.61 -8.13
C ARG A 150 -14.44 -20.56 -7.30
N LYS A 151 -13.65 -21.44 -7.92
CA LYS A 151 -12.71 -22.30 -7.20
C LYS A 151 -11.61 -21.47 -6.51
N LEU A 152 -11.11 -20.41 -7.15
CA LEU A 152 -10.15 -19.48 -6.54
C LEU A 152 -10.76 -18.73 -5.35
N THR A 153 -12.01 -18.26 -5.44
CA THR A 153 -12.71 -17.65 -4.30
C THR A 153 -12.89 -18.65 -3.15
N LYS A 154 -13.20 -19.93 -3.45
CA LYS A 154 -13.25 -20.98 -2.43
C LYS A 154 -11.88 -21.26 -1.83
N LEU A 155 -10.82 -21.26 -2.64
CA LEU A 155 -9.44 -21.42 -2.17
C LEU A 155 -9.06 -20.29 -1.21
N TRP A 156 -9.33 -19.03 -1.59
CA TRP A 156 -9.12 -17.86 -0.73
C TRP A 156 -9.80 -17.99 0.63
N LYS A 157 -11.08 -18.41 0.65
CA LYS A 157 -11.82 -18.67 1.89
C LYS A 157 -11.26 -19.86 2.67
N ALA A 158 -10.88 -20.94 1.98
CA ALA A 158 -10.27 -22.11 2.62
C ALA A 158 -8.93 -21.77 3.28
N ILE A 159 -8.18 -20.82 2.72
CA ILE A 159 -6.93 -20.33 3.30
C ILE A 159 -7.16 -19.67 4.65
N HIS A 160 -8.13 -18.76 4.74
CA HIS A 160 -8.42 -18.04 5.98
C HIS A 160 -9.22 -18.91 6.96
N GLY A 161 -10.07 -19.81 6.47
CA GLY A 161 -10.72 -20.84 7.28
C GLY A 161 -9.79 -21.99 7.75
N ARG A 162 -8.47 -21.88 7.51
CA ARG A 162 -7.43 -22.81 7.97
C ARG A 162 -7.62 -24.27 7.56
N SER A 163 -8.37 -24.54 6.48
CA SER A 163 -8.61 -25.91 6.02
C SER A 163 -7.52 -26.37 5.05
N ARG A 164 -6.44 -26.93 5.59
CA ARG A 164 -5.32 -27.45 4.78
C ARG A 164 -5.78 -28.47 3.73
N GLU A 165 -6.76 -29.31 4.08
CA GLU A 165 -7.30 -30.32 3.17
C GLU A 165 -8.08 -29.67 2.02
N ALA A 166 -8.95 -28.69 2.31
CA ALA A 166 -9.65 -27.95 1.26
C ALA A 166 -8.67 -27.19 0.35
N VAL A 167 -7.57 -26.66 0.92
CA VAL A 167 -6.53 -25.98 0.15
C VAL A 167 -5.83 -26.95 -0.79
N LYS A 168 -5.44 -28.14 -0.33
CA LYS A 168 -4.87 -29.18 -1.22
C LYS A 168 -5.81 -29.54 -2.36
N GLN A 169 -7.12 -29.64 -2.08
CA GLN A 169 -8.12 -29.98 -3.09
C GLN A 169 -8.36 -28.86 -4.10
N LEU A 170 -8.15 -27.60 -3.69
CA LEU A 170 -8.46 -26.42 -4.50
C LEU A 170 -7.25 -25.76 -5.15
N VAL A 171 -6.01 -26.05 -4.72
CA VAL A 171 -4.79 -25.37 -5.20
C VAL A 171 -4.59 -25.49 -6.71
N HIS A 172 -5.02 -26.60 -7.31
CA HIS A 172 -5.00 -26.80 -8.77
C HIS A 172 -5.87 -25.80 -9.55
N ALA A 173 -6.75 -25.05 -8.89
CA ALA A 173 -7.50 -23.97 -9.53
C ALA A 173 -6.62 -22.79 -9.93
N VAL A 174 -5.41 -22.69 -9.38
CA VAL A 174 -4.38 -21.70 -9.73
C VAL A 174 -3.77 -22.00 -11.09
N ASP A 175 -3.69 -23.29 -11.46
CA ASP A 175 -3.05 -23.72 -12.71
C ASP A 175 -3.77 -23.06 -13.90
N GLU A 176 -3.01 -22.31 -14.70
CA GLU A 176 -3.50 -21.54 -15.87
C GLU A 176 -4.54 -20.44 -15.55
N ALA A 177 -4.70 -20.06 -14.29
CA ALA A 177 -5.57 -18.95 -13.91
C ALA A 177 -4.90 -17.60 -14.20
N ASP A 178 -5.67 -16.66 -14.75
CA ASP A 178 -5.34 -15.24 -14.67
C ASP A 178 -5.75 -14.71 -13.29
N LEU A 179 -4.82 -14.76 -12.33
CA LEU A 179 -5.06 -14.32 -10.96
C LEU A 179 -5.30 -12.80 -10.87
N ALA A 180 -4.73 -12.01 -11.78
CA ALA A 180 -4.93 -10.57 -11.81
C ALA A 180 -6.37 -10.27 -12.24
N ALA A 181 -6.85 -10.89 -13.33
CA ALA A 181 -8.24 -10.76 -13.76
C ALA A 181 -9.23 -11.26 -12.69
N TRP A 182 -8.93 -12.38 -12.03
CA TRP A 182 -9.76 -12.88 -10.92
C TRP A 182 -9.81 -11.90 -9.75
N SER A 183 -8.67 -11.33 -9.33
CA SER A 183 -8.65 -10.36 -8.23
C SER A 183 -9.43 -9.10 -8.59
N MET A 184 -9.30 -8.59 -9.81
CA MET A 184 -10.06 -7.41 -10.29
C MET A 184 -11.57 -7.66 -10.36
N LYS A 185 -12.00 -8.90 -10.62
CA LYS A 185 -13.42 -9.31 -10.62
C LYS A 185 -13.97 -9.60 -9.21
N THR A 186 -13.09 -9.77 -8.22
CA THR A 186 -13.51 -9.98 -6.83
C THR A 186 -14.03 -8.65 -6.28
N PRO A 187 -15.14 -8.66 -5.49
CA PRO A 187 -15.65 -7.43 -4.89
C PRO A 187 -14.54 -6.66 -4.17
N ARG A 188 -14.48 -5.35 -4.43
CA ARG A 188 -13.55 -4.47 -3.74
C ARG A 188 -13.87 -4.44 -2.25
N ALA A 189 -12.82 -4.37 -1.45
CA ALA A 189 -13.00 -4.30 -0.02
C ALA A 189 -13.64 -2.96 0.35
N ARG A 190 -14.67 -3.00 1.19
CA ARG A 190 -15.32 -1.79 1.70
C ARG A 190 -14.43 -1.13 2.73
N VAL A 191 -14.17 0.16 2.58
CA VAL A 191 -13.36 0.95 3.53
C VAL A 191 -14.27 1.58 4.58
N ILE A 192 -13.95 1.37 5.85
CA ILE A 192 -14.59 2.00 7.01
C ILE A 192 -13.55 2.86 7.72
N GLU A 193 -13.89 4.12 7.95
CA GLU A 193 -13.02 5.11 8.57
C GLU A 193 -13.00 4.92 10.10
N ALA A 194 -11.81 4.71 10.67
CA ALA A 194 -11.66 4.30 12.07
C ALA A 194 -10.40 4.87 12.75
N TRP A 195 -9.83 5.97 12.23
CA TRP A 195 -8.52 6.47 12.65
C TRP A 195 -8.57 7.53 13.76
N ASN A 196 -9.76 8.01 14.13
CA ASN A 196 -9.99 8.88 15.26
C ASN A 196 -11.41 8.71 15.81
N ASP A 197 -11.69 9.27 17.00
CA ASP A 197 -13.00 9.15 17.65
C ASP A 197 -14.16 9.67 16.81
N ALA A 198 -13.94 10.74 16.01
CA ALA A 198 -14.98 11.30 15.15
C ALA A 198 -15.38 10.34 14.02
N SER A 199 -14.39 9.77 13.31
CA SER A 199 -14.60 8.76 12.26
C SER A 199 -15.23 7.49 12.81
N LEU A 200 -14.72 6.96 13.94
CA LEU A 200 -15.29 5.81 14.62
C LEU A 200 -16.76 6.04 15.03
N THR A 201 -17.08 7.22 15.56
CA THR A 201 -18.46 7.57 15.93
C THR A 201 -19.35 7.64 14.69
N ALA A 202 -18.87 8.24 13.61
CA ALA A 202 -19.61 8.33 12.34
C ALA A 202 -19.90 6.94 11.74
N SER A 203 -18.99 5.98 11.92
CA SER A 203 -19.11 4.61 11.43
C SER A 203 -19.66 3.60 12.45
N ALA A 204 -20.08 4.04 13.65
CA ALA A 204 -20.41 3.15 14.77
C ALA A 204 -21.51 2.13 14.44
N ALA A 205 -22.57 2.54 13.74
CA ALA A 205 -23.66 1.64 13.34
C ALA A 205 -23.19 0.58 12.33
N GLU A 206 -22.31 0.96 11.40
CA GLU A 206 -21.76 0.05 10.40
C GLU A 206 -20.79 -0.95 11.03
N VAL A 207 -19.93 -0.49 11.94
CA VAL A 207 -19.02 -1.30 12.76
C VAL A 207 -19.82 -2.33 13.56
N ALA A 208 -20.87 -1.91 14.26
CA ALA A 208 -21.73 -2.79 15.05
C ALA A 208 -22.44 -3.85 14.18
N ASN A 209 -22.93 -3.46 12.99
CA ASN A 209 -23.58 -4.40 12.05
C ASN A 209 -22.63 -5.49 11.53
N LEU A 210 -21.32 -5.26 11.60
CA LEU A 210 -20.30 -6.25 11.24
C LEU A 210 -19.83 -7.10 12.43
N GLY A 211 -20.40 -6.88 13.62
CA GLY A 211 -19.98 -7.56 14.86
C GLY A 211 -18.61 -7.09 15.37
N LEU A 212 -18.14 -5.91 14.93
CA LEU A 212 -16.89 -5.32 15.38
C LEU A 212 -17.12 -4.54 16.69
N ASP A 213 -16.12 -4.57 17.57
CA ASP A 213 -16.12 -3.85 18.84
C ASP A 213 -15.45 -2.48 18.66
N ILE A 214 -16.20 -1.40 18.89
CA ILE A 214 -15.74 -0.03 18.67
C ILE A 214 -14.58 0.38 19.58
N ASP A 215 -14.56 -0.12 20.82
CA ASP A 215 -13.50 0.17 21.79
C ASP A 215 -12.23 -0.61 21.43
N ALA A 216 -12.38 -1.85 20.95
CA ALA A 216 -11.29 -2.63 20.40
C ALA A 216 -10.67 -1.94 19.17
N LEU A 217 -11.48 -1.39 18.26
CA LEU A 217 -10.98 -0.64 17.11
C LEU A 217 -10.22 0.62 17.51
N ARG A 218 -10.71 1.33 18.54
CA ARG A 218 -9.98 2.47 19.11
C ARG A 218 -8.62 2.04 19.65
N ASP A 219 -8.53 0.89 20.32
CA ASP A 219 -7.25 0.35 20.77
C ASP A 219 -6.36 -0.11 19.60
N CYS A 220 -6.91 -0.70 18.54
CA CYS A 220 -6.15 -1.09 17.35
C CYS A 220 -5.42 0.09 16.67
N ALA A 221 -6.03 1.28 16.69
CA ALA A 221 -5.45 2.50 16.14
C ALA A 221 -4.28 3.06 16.95
N LYS A 222 -4.06 2.58 18.18
CA LYS A 222 -2.93 3.01 19.02
C LYS A 222 -1.64 2.34 18.56
N ASP A 223 -0.62 3.15 18.30
CA ASP A 223 0.72 2.71 17.85
C ASP A 223 1.84 3.40 18.65
N ASP A 224 1.57 3.77 19.91
CA ASP A 224 2.56 4.34 20.82
C ASP A 224 3.14 3.29 21.78
N PHE A 225 4.31 3.58 22.35
CA PHE A 225 5.04 2.67 23.24
C PHE A 225 4.27 2.31 24.52
N VAL A 226 3.45 3.22 25.06
CA VAL A 226 2.68 2.97 26.28
C VAL A 226 1.54 1.99 26.00
N SER A 227 0.80 2.23 24.93
CA SER A 227 -0.27 1.33 24.47
C SER A 227 0.28 -0.05 24.08
N GLU A 228 1.38 -0.09 23.33
CA GLU A 228 2.03 -1.33 22.92
C GLU A 228 2.56 -2.12 24.14
N ALA A 229 3.09 -1.43 25.17
CA ALA A 229 3.49 -2.06 26.43
C ALA A 229 2.27 -2.64 27.20
N ALA A 230 1.15 -1.93 27.21
CA ALA A 230 -0.09 -2.43 27.79
C ALA A 230 -0.61 -3.67 27.05
N PHE A 231 -0.53 -3.66 25.71
CA PHE A 231 -0.85 -4.84 24.89
C PHE A 231 0.08 -6.00 25.21
N ALA A 232 1.39 -5.76 25.29
CA ALA A 232 2.38 -6.77 25.64
C ALA A 232 2.07 -7.40 27.00
N SER A 233 1.75 -6.58 28.02
CA SER A 233 1.35 -7.06 29.34
C SER A 233 0.10 -7.95 29.29
N ARG A 234 -0.96 -7.50 28.59
CA ARG A 234 -2.21 -8.27 28.40
C ARG A 234 -2.01 -9.57 27.62
N ALA A 235 -1.00 -9.62 26.74
CA ALA A 235 -0.60 -10.81 25.99
C ALA A 235 0.39 -11.72 26.75
N GLY A 236 0.65 -11.45 28.05
CA GLY A 236 1.59 -12.23 28.86
C GLY A 236 3.07 -12.01 28.53
N GLN A 237 3.41 -10.94 27.79
CA GLN A 237 4.76 -10.57 27.39
C GLN A 237 5.36 -9.53 28.36
N ALA A 238 5.41 -9.84 29.66
CA ALA A 238 5.82 -8.89 30.70
C ALA A 238 7.22 -8.29 30.49
N LYS A 239 8.17 -9.10 29.98
CA LYS A 239 9.53 -8.61 29.65
C LYS A 239 9.50 -7.57 28.54
N LEU A 240 8.79 -7.85 27.45
CA LEU A 240 8.63 -6.92 26.33
C LEU A 240 7.92 -5.63 26.77
N ALA A 241 6.89 -5.74 27.62
CA ALA A 241 6.21 -4.58 28.18
C ALA A 241 7.16 -3.67 28.96
N ALA A 242 8.03 -4.25 29.80
CA ALA A 242 9.04 -3.49 30.53
C ALA A 242 10.07 -2.83 29.60
N GLU A 243 10.52 -3.54 28.56
CA GLU A 243 11.45 -2.99 27.55
C GLU A 243 10.81 -1.82 26.80
N LEU A 244 9.56 -1.94 26.35
CA LEU A 244 8.84 -0.85 25.69
C LEU A 244 8.72 0.40 26.58
N LEU A 245 8.41 0.23 27.87
CA LEU A 245 8.34 1.35 28.81
C LEU A 245 9.71 2.00 29.08
N GLN A 246 10.78 1.21 29.08
CA GLN A 246 12.15 1.74 29.21
C GLN A 246 12.58 2.57 28.00
N HIS A 247 11.96 2.34 26.84
CA HIS A 247 12.23 3.01 25.58
C HIS A 247 11.06 3.93 25.15
N ALA A 248 10.28 4.45 26.09
CA ALA A 248 9.17 5.36 25.79
C ALA A 248 9.62 6.70 25.17
N ASP A 249 10.90 7.05 25.29
CA ASP A 249 11.57 8.18 24.65
C ASP A 249 12.13 7.85 23.26
N PHE A 250 12.01 6.60 22.80
CA PHE A 250 12.48 6.19 21.48
C PHE A 250 11.81 6.97 20.34
N PRO A 251 10.47 7.25 20.33
CA PRO A 251 9.82 8.01 19.26
C PRO A 251 10.47 9.35 18.97
N GLU A 252 10.48 9.75 17.69
CA GLU A 252 10.95 11.08 17.31
C GLU A 252 9.85 12.11 17.55
N THR A 253 10.12 13.10 18.39
CA THR A 253 9.18 14.14 18.78
C THR A 253 9.65 15.52 18.34
N ASP A 254 8.90 16.56 18.72
CA ASP A 254 9.28 17.98 18.56
C ASP A 254 9.36 18.44 17.10
N PHE A 255 8.50 17.87 16.26
CA PHE A 255 8.27 18.40 14.93
C PHE A 255 7.34 19.61 14.99
N ILE A 256 7.60 20.62 14.17
CA ILE A 256 6.76 21.80 13.95
C ILE A 256 5.74 21.49 12.85
N SER A 257 6.19 20.85 11.76
CA SER A 257 5.36 20.48 10.62
C SER A 257 4.24 19.53 11.05
N PRO A 258 2.97 19.87 10.79
CA PRO A 258 1.84 19.00 11.09
C PRO A 258 1.94 17.63 10.40
N PHE A 259 2.58 17.58 9.23
CA PHE A 259 2.86 16.34 8.50
C PHE A 259 3.75 15.40 9.31
N LEU A 260 4.89 15.90 9.80
CA LEU A 260 5.82 15.11 10.59
C LEU A 260 5.27 14.77 11.97
N GLN A 261 4.54 15.70 12.61
CA GLN A 261 3.85 15.41 13.87
C GLN A 261 2.89 14.22 13.72
N SER A 262 2.11 14.18 12.64
CA SER A 262 1.19 13.04 12.40
C SER A 262 1.93 11.75 12.05
N LEU A 263 3.04 11.82 11.29
CA LEU A 263 3.87 10.63 11.04
C LEU A 263 4.54 10.10 12.31
N ALA A 264 4.94 11.00 13.21
CA ALA A 264 5.53 10.69 14.51
C ALA A 264 4.52 10.08 15.48
N GLN A 265 3.25 10.48 15.39
CA GLN A 265 2.17 9.82 16.11
C GLN A 265 2.07 8.37 15.66
N GLY A 266 2.43 7.47 16.57
CA GLY A 266 2.43 6.05 16.28
C GLY A 266 3.74 5.51 15.68
N HIS A 267 4.80 6.32 15.62
CA HIS A 267 6.04 5.88 14.98
C HIS A 267 6.85 4.93 15.87
N GLY A 268 7.20 3.78 15.32
CA GLY A 268 8.28 2.93 15.82
C GLY A 268 7.90 1.87 16.85
N ALA A 269 6.73 1.94 17.51
CA ALA A 269 6.38 0.96 18.55
C ALA A 269 6.24 -0.46 17.99
N ILE A 270 5.45 -0.65 16.92
CA ILE A 270 5.31 -1.96 16.26
C ILE A 270 6.64 -2.47 15.66
N GLN A 271 7.50 -1.57 15.18
CA GLN A 271 8.82 -1.93 14.66
C GLN A 271 9.74 -2.39 15.78
N PHE A 272 9.73 -1.69 16.92
CA PHE A 272 10.46 -2.06 18.12
C PHE A 272 10.03 -3.43 18.64
N THR A 273 8.73 -3.67 18.76
CA THR A 273 8.15 -4.96 19.13
C THR A 273 8.62 -6.07 18.18
N GLY A 274 8.56 -5.82 16.87
CA GLY A 274 8.98 -6.77 15.85
C GLY A 274 10.48 -7.12 15.91
N LEU A 275 11.36 -6.12 16.04
CA LEU A 275 12.81 -6.33 16.10
C LEU A 275 13.25 -6.99 17.41
N THR A 276 12.58 -6.67 18.51
CA THR A 276 12.88 -7.22 19.83
C THR A 276 12.40 -8.66 19.94
N ALA A 277 11.10 -8.88 19.72
CA ALA A 277 10.43 -10.14 20.06
C ALA A 277 10.03 -11.01 18.85
N GLY A 278 10.10 -10.50 17.61
CA GLY A 278 9.74 -11.25 16.40
C GLY A 278 8.24 -11.53 16.33
N LEU A 279 7.43 -10.56 16.77
CA LEU A 279 5.98 -10.64 16.79
C LEU A 279 5.35 -9.26 16.60
N ALA A 280 4.05 -9.22 16.39
CA ALA A 280 3.21 -8.02 16.45
C ALA A 280 2.06 -8.25 17.43
N LEU A 281 1.59 -7.17 18.05
CA LEU A 281 0.48 -7.18 18.99
C LEU A 281 -0.67 -6.36 18.42
N CYS A 282 -1.88 -6.89 18.53
CA CYS A 282 -3.07 -6.17 18.09
C CYS A 282 -4.28 -6.67 18.91
N PRO A 283 -5.10 -5.78 19.47
CA PRO A 283 -6.44 -6.14 19.93
C PRO A 283 -7.23 -6.79 18.78
N CYS A 284 -7.97 -7.86 19.08
CA CYS A 284 -8.91 -8.43 18.13
C CYS A 284 -10.04 -7.42 17.89
N PRO A 285 -10.31 -7.00 16.65
CA PRO A 285 -11.34 -5.99 16.37
C PRO A 285 -12.77 -6.49 16.68
N PHE A 286 -12.94 -7.78 16.99
CA PHE A 286 -14.23 -8.39 17.35
C PHE A 286 -14.41 -8.62 18.85
N THR A 287 -13.32 -8.80 19.61
CA THR A 287 -13.40 -9.25 21.01
C THR A 287 -12.58 -8.40 21.98
N GLY A 288 -11.74 -7.49 21.49
CA GLY A 288 -10.82 -6.70 22.30
C GLY A 288 -9.68 -7.49 22.95
N ALA A 289 -9.65 -8.82 22.83
CA ALA A 289 -8.56 -9.65 23.33
C ALA A 289 -7.26 -9.32 22.57
N VAL A 290 -6.16 -9.11 23.28
CA VAL A 290 -4.87 -8.83 22.61
C VAL A 290 -4.32 -10.13 22.05
N LEU A 291 -4.16 -10.16 20.74
CA LEU A 291 -3.61 -11.28 19.99
C LEU A 291 -2.13 -11.05 19.68
N VAL A 292 -1.43 -12.14 19.39
CA VAL A 292 -0.02 -12.14 19.00
C VAL A 292 0.10 -12.72 17.60
N SER A 293 0.72 -11.98 16.69
CA SER A 293 1.11 -12.47 15.37
C SER A 293 2.60 -12.76 15.33
N ARG A 294 3.00 -13.91 14.77
CA ARG A 294 4.41 -14.24 14.49
C ARG A 294 4.70 -14.29 13.00
N HIS A 295 3.77 -13.82 12.17
CA HIS A 295 3.78 -14.01 10.73
C HIS A 295 3.55 -12.66 10.06
N ALA A 296 4.54 -12.21 9.30
CA ALA A 296 4.55 -10.90 8.66
C ALA A 296 5.09 -11.03 7.24
N VAL A 297 4.22 -10.83 6.26
CA VAL A 297 4.56 -10.96 4.83
C VAL A 297 4.56 -9.59 4.15
N PRO A 298 5.66 -9.20 3.49
CA PRO A 298 5.69 -7.97 2.71
C PRO A 298 5.03 -8.17 1.34
N ILE A 299 4.23 -7.19 0.93
CA ILE A 299 3.64 -7.08 -0.40
C ILE A 299 4.10 -5.77 -1.02
N ALA A 300 4.87 -5.86 -2.10
CA ALA A 300 5.33 -4.70 -2.86
C ALA A 300 4.36 -4.39 -4.00
N CYS A 301 3.96 -3.13 -4.13
CA CYS A 301 3.15 -2.64 -5.23
C CYS A 301 3.99 -1.67 -6.05
N ASP A 302 4.27 -2.05 -7.29
CA ASP A 302 5.16 -1.28 -8.15
C ASP A 302 4.53 0.05 -8.57
N ASP A 303 3.22 0.05 -8.81
CA ASP A 303 2.44 1.25 -9.14
C ASP A 303 2.39 2.24 -7.98
N ALA A 304 2.20 1.74 -6.76
CA ALA A 304 2.23 2.54 -5.54
C ALA A 304 3.66 2.89 -5.09
N LYS A 305 4.70 2.35 -5.76
CA LYS A 305 6.11 2.65 -5.50
C LYS A 305 6.56 2.35 -4.06
N GLN A 306 5.88 1.43 -3.36
CA GLN A 306 6.16 1.09 -1.96
C GLN A 306 5.72 -0.34 -1.63
N SER A 307 6.02 -0.79 -0.40
CA SER A 307 5.52 -2.06 0.15
C SER A 307 4.77 -1.87 1.46
N HIS A 308 3.78 -2.72 1.68
CA HIS A 308 3.12 -2.90 2.98
C HIS A 308 3.51 -4.24 3.60
N ILE A 309 3.53 -4.33 4.93
CA ILE A 309 3.75 -5.58 5.68
C ILE A 309 2.42 -5.99 6.28
N PHE A 310 1.99 -7.21 5.95
CA PHE A 310 0.75 -7.81 6.43
C PHE A 310 1.06 -8.74 7.59
N HIS A 311 0.68 -8.35 8.80
CA HIS A 311 0.78 -9.16 10.01
C HIS A 311 -0.50 -9.98 10.19
N TYR A 312 -0.41 -11.30 10.14
CA TYR A 312 -1.56 -12.21 10.20
C TYR A 312 -1.97 -12.53 11.64
N PHE A 313 -3.22 -12.31 12.00
CA PHE A 313 -3.77 -12.63 13.32
C PHE A 313 -4.90 -13.66 13.21
N ASP A 314 -4.89 -14.64 14.11
CA ASP A 314 -5.94 -15.66 14.26
C ASP A 314 -6.65 -15.48 15.61
N GLY A 315 -7.86 -14.91 15.56
CA GLY A 315 -8.68 -14.57 16.72
C GLY A 315 -10.09 -15.18 16.67
N GLY A 316 -10.27 -16.27 15.92
CA GLY A 316 -11.57 -16.81 15.53
C GLY A 316 -12.00 -16.32 14.14
N THR A 317 -12.01 -14.99 13.92
CA THR A 317 -12.10 -14.39 12.59
C THR A 317 -10.72 -13.87 12.19
N PRO A 318 -10.03 -14.46 11.19
CA PRO A 318 -8.72 -14.00 10.78
C PRO A 318 -8.74 -12.59 10.23
N PHE A 319 -7.68 -11.84 10.52
CA PHE A 319 -7.48 -10.50 9.95
C PHE A 319 -5.99 -10.21 9.78
N TYR A 320 -5.70 -9.17 9.01
CA TYR A 320 -4.36 -8.64 8.82
C TYR A 320 -4.27 -7.25 9.43
N LEU A 321 -3.33 -7.02 10.34
CA LEU A 321 -2.86 -5.67 10.65
C LEU A 321 -1.82 -5.30 9.59
N VAL A 322 -2.03 -4.18 8.91
CA VAL A 322 -1.15 -3.75 7.83
C VAL A 322 -0.33 -2.55 8.27
N VAL A 323 0.99 -2.70 8.15
CA VAL A 323 1.98 -1.67 8.44
C VAL A 323 2.53 -1.12 7.13
N GLY A 324 2.52 0.19 6.96
CA GLY A 324 2.83 0.83 5.68
C GLY A 324 3.19 2.31 5.78
N GLY A 325 3.04 3.01 4.65
CA GLY A 325 3.38 4.43 4.51
C GLY A 325 4.88 4.72 4.68
N PHE A 326 5.27 5.98 4.84
CA PHE A 326 6.68 6.37 5.04
C PHE A 326 7.20 6.02 6.43
N GLY A 327 6.36 6.24 7.45
CA GLY A 327 6.69 5.96 8.84
C GLY A 327 6.71 4.48 9.19
N GLY A 328 6.21 3.56 8.36
CA GLY A 328 6.13 2.14 8.74
C GLY A 328 5.28 1.95 10.00
N ARG A 329 4.14 2.63 10.06
CA ARG A 329 3.17 2.60 11.18
C ARG A 329 1.97 1.73 10.83
N LYS A 330 1.14 1.41 11.82
CA LYS A 330 -0.18 0.78 11.61
C LYS A 330 -1.02 1.67 10.68
N ALA A 331 -1.39 1.15 9.51
CA ALA A 331 -2.14 1.88 8.49
C ALA A 331 -3.61 1.46 8.46
N TYR A 332 -3.89 0.16 8.38
CA TYR A 332 -5.25 -0.37 8.33
C TYR A 332 -5.31 -1.82 8.80
N ILE A 333 -6.52 -2.28 9.12
CA ILE A 333 -6.82 -3.70 9.29
C ILE A 333 -7.60 -4.19 8.08
N TYR A 334 -7.26 -5.36 7.54
CA TYR A 334 -8.04 -6.03 6.50
C TYR A 334 -8.66 -7.31 7.05
N VAL A 335 -9.97 -7.47 6.91
CA VAL A 335 -10.72 -8.66 7.29
C VAL A 335 -11.18 -9.39 6.02
N PRO A 336 -10.49 -10.46 5.61
CA PRO A 336 -10.76 -11.17 4.34
C PRO A 336 -12.18 -11.68 4.21
N ASP A 337 -12.73 -12.30 5.25
CA ASP A 337 -14.05 -12.94 5.19
C ASP A 337 -15.20 -11.94 5.04
N LEU A 338 -14.98 -10.71 5.50
CA LEU A 338 -15.95 -9.61 5.37
C LEU A 338 -15.68 -8.75 4.12
N GLU A 339 -14.52 -8.91 3.48
CA GLU A 339 -13.98 -7.98 2.48
C GLU A 339 -14.09 -6.52 2.97
N VAL A 340 -13.57 -6.26 4.17
CA VAL A 340 -13.59 -4.94 4.82
C VAL A 340 -12.17 -4.49 5.15
N ILE A 341 -11.89 -3.21 4.88
CA ILE A 341 -10.71 -2.48 5.34
C ILE A 341 -11.15 -1.50 6.43
N LEU A 342 -10.54 -1.60 7.60
CA LEU A 342 -10.73 -0.67 8.71
C LEU A 342 -9.53 0.29 8.70
N GLN A 343 -9.76 1.51 8.24
CA GLN A 343 -8.72 2.54 8.12
C GLN A 343 -8.45 3.13 9.51
N ILE A 344 -7.43 2.60 10.20
CA ILE A 344 -7.06 3.01 11.56
C ILE A 344 -5.91 4.05 11.57
N GLY A 345 -5.19 4.20 10.46
CA GLY A 345 -4.22 5.27 10.23
C GLY A 345 -4.85 6.47 9.50
N GLN A 346 -4.20 7.63 9.55
CA GLN A 346 -4.72 8.82 8.87
C GLN A 346 -4.57 8.69 7.33
N PRO A 347 -5.66 8.77 6.52
CA PRO A 347 -5.65 8.45 5.09
C PRO A 347 -4.69 9.32 4.27
N GLN A 348 -4.57 10.61 4.63
CA GLN A 348 -3.75 11.56 3.88
C GLN A 348 -2.26 11.20 3.85
N PHE A 349 -1.82 10.28 4.70
CA PHE A 349 -0.43 9.86 4.82
C PHE A 349 -0.18 8.42 4.36
N ASP A 350 -1.25 7.67 4.07
CA ASP A 350 -1.21 6.27 3.63
C ASP A 350 -1.55 6.13 2.13
N TRP A 351 -1.50 7.24 1.37
CA TRP A 351 -1.72 7.35 -0.09
C TRP A 351 -3.10 6.86 -0.58
N GLY A 352 -4.04 6.54 0.31
CA GLY A 352 -5.41 6.13 -0.03
C GLY A 352 -5.51 4.90 -0.94
N THR A 353 -4.44 4.12 -1.10
CA THR A 353 -4.37 3.00 -2.06
C THR A 353 -4.29 1.65 -1.34
N HIS A 354 -5.35 1.29 -0.62
CA HIS A 354 -5.42 -0.02 0.06
C HIS A 354 -5.64 -1.16 -0.94
N GLN A 355 -6.58 -0.95 -1.88
CA GLN A 355 -7.08 -2.00 -2.76
C GLN A 355 -5.98 -2.67 -3.61
N PRO A 356 -5.02 -1.94 -4.22
CA PRO A 356 -3.92 -2.58 -4.96
C PRO A 356 -3.10 -3.56 -4.09
N PHE A 357 -2.85 -3.24 -2.82
CA PHE A 357 -2.13 -4.15 -1.92
C PHE A 357 -2.99 -5.36 -1.51
N ILE A 358 -4.30 -5.18 -1.31
CA ILE A 358 -5.21 -6.31 -1.04
C ILE A 358 -5.26 -7.25 -2.24
N ASP A 359 -5.35 -6.71 -3.45
CA ASP A 359 -5.37 -7.52 -4.67
C ASP A 359 -4.06 -8.29 -4.84
N LEU A 360 -2.91 -7.63 -4.62
CA LEU A 360 -1.61 -8.29 -4.67
C LEU A 360 -1.42 -9.34 -3.57
N LEU A 361 -1.89 -9.08 -2.33
CA LEU A 361 -1.92 -10.08 -1.26
C LEU A 361 -2.75 -11.29 -1.70
N ARG A 362 -3.96 -11.06 -2.22
CA ARG A 362 -4.88 -12.10 -2.66
C ARG A 362 -4.25 -12.98 -3.74
N ILE A 363 -3.59 -12.36 -4.73
CA ILE A 363 -2.85 -13.05 -5.78
C ILE A 363 -1.71 -13.88 -5.18
N ALA A 364 -0.85 -13.27 -4.36
CA ALA A 364 0.34 -13.91 -3.80
C ALA A 364 -0.02 -15.11 -2.92
N VAL A 365 -0.94 -14.92 -1.97
CA VAL A 365 -1.40 -15.97 -1.05
C VAL A 365 -2.13 -17.09 -1.80
N THR A 366 -2.96 -16.78 -2.79
CA THR A 366 -3.69 -17.82 -3.55
C THR A 366 -2.73 -18.64 -4.42
N ARG A 367 -1.78 -17.98 -5.08
CA ARG A 367 -0.76 -18.64 -5.91
C ARG A 367 0.11 -19.58 -5.10
N ASP A 368 0.60 -19.12 -3.96
CA ASP A 368 1.55 -19.84 -3.12
C ASP A 368 0.86 -20.48 -1.89
N ALA A 369 -0.42 -20.86 -2.02
CA ALA A 369 -1.31 -21.20 -0.90
C ALA A 369 -0.76 -22.27 0.06
N LEU A 370 -0.20 -23.37 -0.46
CA LEU A 370 0.36 -24.42 0.38
C LEU A 370 1.60 -23.95 1.16
N ALA A 371 2.51 -23.23 0.48
CA ALA A 371 3.69 -22.66 1.12
C ALA A 371 3.31 -21.60 2.17
N TYR A 372 2.27 -20.82 1.90
CA TYR A 372 1.74 -19.85 2.85
C TYR A 372 1.15 -20.54 4.09
N PHE A 373 0.42 -21.65 3.92
CA PHE A 373 -0.04 -22.47 5.04
C PHE A 373 1.12 -23.03 5.87
N ASP A 374 2.13 -23.57 5.21
CA ASP A 374 3.31 -24.11 5.88
C ASP A 374 4.02 -23.02 6.67
N TYR A 375 4.14 -21.82 6.11
CA TYR A 375 4.65 -20.64 6.78
C TYR A 375 3.83 -20.29 8.04
N LEU A 376 2.50 -20.21 7.93
CA LEU A 376 1.63 -19.89 9.07
C LEU A 376 1.56 -21.01 10.14
N ALA A 377 2.02 -22.22 9.83
CA ALA A 377 2.13 -23.33 10.77
C ALA A 377 3.54 -23.47 11.36
N GLY A 378 4.54 -22.86 10.73
CA GLY A 378 5.94 -22.94 11.11
C GLY A 378 6.40 -21.81 12.03
N ASP A 379 7.58 -22.02 12.59
CA ASP A 379 8.32 -21.00 13.32
C ASP A 379 8.88 -19.95 12.36
N THR A 380 9.03 -18.73 12.86
CA THR A 380 9.58 -17.62 12.08
C THR A 380 10.90 -17.09 12.64
N ARG A 381 11.65 -16.42 11.77
CA ARG A 381 12.95 -15.81 12.02
C ARG A 381 12.87 -14.34 11.71
N LYS A 382 13.30 -13.48 12.63
CA LYS A 382 13.33 -12.03 12.42
C LYS A 382 14.19 -11.69 11.20
N ALA A 383 13.66 -10.86 10.31
CA ALA A 383 14.41 -10.32 9.18
C ALA A 383 14.13 -8.82 9.02
N ILE A 384 15.18 -8.05 8.78
CA ILE A 384 15.05 -6.65 8.37
C ILE A 384 14.60 -6.62 6.91
N LEU A 385 13.56 -5.87 6.61
CA LEU A 385 13.14 -5.53 5.25
C LEU A 385 13.70 -4.16 4.87
N ALA A 386 14.39 -4.07 3.73
CA ALA A 386 14.98 -2.81 3.25
C ALA A 386 14.85 -2.64 1.72
N GLY A 387 14.88 -1.39 1.25
CA GLY A 387 14.90 -1.08 -0.18
C GLY A 387 13.53 -1.25 -0.84
N THR A 388 12.46 -0.96 -0.10
CA THR A 388 11.09 -1.21 -0.54
C THR A 388 10.37 0.02 -1.12
N ILE A 389 10.97 1.21 -1.02
CA ILE A 389 10.38 2.47 -1.48
C ILE A 389 11.11 2.97 -2.73
N ASN A 390 10.37 3.20 -3.83
CA ASN A 390 10.90 3.73 -5.08
C ASN A 390 11.06 5.26 -5.03
N ASN A 391 11.77 5.75 -4.03
CA ASN A 391 12.07 7.16 -3.88
C ASN A 391 13.38 7.30 -3.09
N LEU A 392 14.37 7.95 -3.71
CA LEU A 392 15.70 8.13 -3.13
C LEU A 392 15.65 8.88 -1.80
N GLY A 393 14.83 9.91 -1.71
CA GLY A 393 14.59 10.67 -0.48
C GLY A 393 14.13 9.76 0.65
N HIS A 394 13.08 8.98 0.42
CA HIS A 394 12.54 8.05 1.42
C HIS A 394 13.45 6.88 1.74
N TYR A 395 14.29 6.43 0.80
CA TYR A 395 15.31 5.43 1.10
C TYR A 395 16.30 5.94 2.15
N PHE A 396 16.82 7.16 1.98
CA PHE A 396 17.75 7.72 2.98
C PHE A 396 17.03 8.15 4.26
N TRP A 397 15.87 8.78 4.11
CA TRP A 397 15.11 9.36 5.20
C TRP A 397 14.44 8.33 6.08
N ASN A 398 13.81 7.32 5.50
CA ASN A 398 13.07 6.31 6.26
C ASN A 398 13.93 5.06 6.44
N ASP A 399 14.35 4.40 5.36
CA ASP A 399 15.01 3.09 5.47
C ASP A 399 16.40 3.20 6.16
N ILE A 400 17.34 3.97 5.59
CA ILE A 400 18.70 4.05 6.12
C ILE A 400 18.77 4.71 7.49
N ALA A 401 18.08 5.83 7.68
CA ALA A 401 18.04 6.46 9.00
C ALA A 401 17.35 5.55 10.04
N GLY A 402 16.34 4.79 9.63
CA GLY A 402 15.72 3.75 10.44
C GLY A 402 16.72 2.68 10.89
N LEU A 403 17.51 2.13 9.97
CA LEU A 403 18.56 1.16 10.29
C LEU A 403 19.57 1.72 11.30
N VAL A 404 20.09 2.94 11.06
CA VAL A 404 21.07 3.55 11.97
C VAL A 404 20.47 3.81 13.36
N ARG A 405 19.24 4.34 13.43
CA ARG A 405 18.54 4.61 14.70
C ARG A 405 18.32 3.33 15.51
N HIS A 406 17.85 2.25 14.87
CA HIS A 406 17.59 0.98 15.55
C HIS A 406 18.89 0.23 15.90
N ALA A 407 19.96 0.37 15.09
CA ALA A 407 21.28 -0.16 15.41
C ALA A 407 21.83 0.48 16.69
N ARG A 408 21.74 1.82 16.79
CA ARG A 408 22.17 2.58 17.98
C ARG A 408 21.42 2.19 19.24
N ALA A 409 20.14 1.81 19.12
CA ALA A 409 19.35 1.30 20.23
C ALA A 409 19.64 -0.18 20.58
N GLY A 410 20.60 -0.83 19.89
CA GLY A 410 20.98 -2.22 20.13
C GLY A 410 19.99 -3.26 19.58
N LEU A 411 18.93 -2.83 18.90
CA LEU A 411 17.82 -3.72 18.49
C LEU A 411 18.20 -4.66 17.35
N LEU A 412 19.16 -4.28 16.53
CA LEU A 412 19.55 -5.06 15.35
C LEU A 412 20.52 -6.20 15.68
N GLN A 413 21.11 -6.22 16.89
CA GLN A 413 22.03 -7.28 17.32
C GLN A 413 21.35 -8.66 17.37
N ALA A 414 20.04 -8.69 17.60
CA ALA A 414 19.26 -9.91 17.66
C ALA A 414 18.71 -10.36 16.29
N VAL A 415 19.06 -9.66 15.21
CA VAL A 415 18.63 -9.98 13.84
C VAL A 415 19.83 -10.37 12.99
N ASN A 416 19.80 -11.57 12.43
CA ASN A 416 20.87 -12.11 11.60
C ASN A 416 20.48 -12.24 10.11
N HIS A 417 19.31 -11.76 9.73
CA HIS A 417 18.79 -11.83 8.37
C HIS A 417 18.35 -10.45 7.86
N VAL A 418 18.69 -10.15 6.61
CA VAL A 418 18.19 -8.98 5.89
C VAL A 418 17.60 -9.46 4.57
N LEU A 419 16.36 -9.07 4.29
CA LEU A 419 15.69 -9.25 3.02
C LEU A 419 15.64 -7.89 2.31
N THR A 420 16.32 -7.79 1.17
CA THR A 420 16.31 -6.56 0.37
C THR A 420 15.43 -6.68 -0.85
N TYR A 421 14.78 -5.57 -1.17
CA TYR A 421 14.07 -5.38 -2.44
C TYR A 421 14.82 -4.43 -3.38
N ARG A 422 14.22 -4.14 -4.54
CA ARG A 422 14.85 -3.51 -5.71
C ARG A 422 15.39 -2.09 -5.51
N PHE A 423 15.04 -1.39 -4.43
CA PHE A 423 15.40 0.02 -4.20
C PHE A 423 16.44 0.22 -3.10
N ALA A 424 17.29 -0.76 -2.83
CA ALA A 424 18.43 -0.60 -1.93
C ALA A 424 19.59 0.14 -2.63
N PHE A 425 19.44 1.45 -2.86
CA PHE A 425 20.34 2.24 -3.73
C PHE A 425 21.84 2.14 -3.40
N LEU A 426 22.20 2.05 -2.12
CA LEU A 426 23.58 1.83 -1.67
C LEU A 426 23.82 0.45 -1.08
N GLY A 427 22.79 -0.40 -1.08
CA GLY A 427 22.79 -1.71 -0.42
C GLY A 427 22.36 -1.63 1.05
N PRO A 428 21.86 -2.75 1.61
CA PRO A 428 21.41 -2.83 2.99
C PRO A 428 22.55 -2.84 4.02
N GLU A 429 23.79 -3.05 3.56
CA GLU A 429 24.95 -3.11 4.45
C GLU A 429 25.20 -1.74 5.11
N LEU A 430 24.70 -0.67 4.49
CA LEU A 430 24.69 0.68 5.04
C LEU A 430 23.78 0.76 6.27
N GLY A 431 24.37 1.12 7.41
CA GLY A 431 23.68 1.18 8.71
C GLY A 431 23.72 -0.13 9.49
N LEU A 432 24.29 -1.19 8.91
CA LEU A 432 24.43 -2.52 9.49
C LEU A 432 25.89 -2.95 9.69
N GLU A 433 26.83 -2.01 9.60
CA GLU A 433 28.26 -2.30 9.60
C GLU A 433 28.76 -2.99 10.88
N GLU A 434 28.06 -2.78 11.99
CA GLU A 434 28.38 -3.34 13.31
C GLU A 434 27.82 -4.77 13.52
N SER A 435 26.96 -5.23 12.62
CA SER A 435 26.30 -6.53 12.73
C SER A 435 27.14 -7.63 12.09
N SER A 436 27.85 -8.43 12.90
CA SER A 436 28.58 -9.60 12.41
C SER A 436 27.64 -10.73 12.00
N GLY A 437 27.90 -11.39 10.88
CA GLY A 437 27.19 -12.62 10.49
C GLY A 437 25.82 -12.42 9.85
N LEU A 438 25.52 -11.21 9.35
CA LEU A 438 24.30 -10.95 8.61
C LEU A 438 24.21 -11.78 7.33
N LYS A 439 23.06 -12.42 7.13
CA LYS A 439 22.70 -13.14 5.91
C LYS A 439 21.75 -12.28 5.09
N ILE A 440 22.20 -11.86 3.91
CA ILE A 440 21.44 -11.00 3.01
C ILE A 440 20.76 -11.87 1.95
N ALA A 441 19.44 -11.89 1.95
CA ALA A 441 18.61 -12.40 0.87
C ALA A 441 18.15 -11.23 0.00
N ARG A 442 18.19 -11.39 -1.33
CA ARG A 442 17.78 -10.36 -2.28
C ARG A 442 16.61 -10.86 -3.10
N ALA A 443 15.49 -10.14 -3.06
CA ALA A 443 14.33 -10.41 -3.88
C ALA A 443 14.41 -9.61 -5.20
N ARG A 444 14.14 -10.28 -6.31
CA ARG A 444 14.22 -9.71 -7.67
C ARG A 444 12.99 -8.91 -8.04
N ASP A 445 11.82 -9.37 -7.64
CA ASP A 445 10.51 -8.78 -7.94
C ASP A 445 9.53 -9.01 -6.77
N ALA A 446 8.32 -8.46 -6.88
CA ALA A 446 7.32 -8.53 -5.81
C ALA A 446 6.89 -9.96 -5.47
N GLN A 447 6.90 -10.88 -6.45
CA GLN A 447 6.60 -12.29 -6.21
C GLN A 447 7.74 -12.98 -5.47
N ASP A 448 8.97 -12.78 -5.93
CA ASP A 448 10.19 -13.31 -5.31
C ASP A 448 10.34 -12.81 -3.87
N LEU A 449 9.91 -11.58 -3.58
CA LEU A 449 9.88 -11.01 -2.23
C LEU A 449 8.98 -11.81 -1.28
N PHE A 450 7.76 -12.12 -1.73
CA PHE A 450 6.81 -12.93 -0.98
C PHE A 450 7.32 -14.36 -0.80
N GLN A 451 7.76 -15.01 -1.89
CA GLN A 451 8.24 -16.39 -1.86
C GLN A 451 9.52 -16.57 -1.02
N THR A 452 10.44 -15.61 -1.07
CA THR A 452 11.65 -15.61 -0.22
C THR A 452 11.27 -15.49 1.25
N THR A 453 10.26 -14.70 1.58
CA THR A 453 9.73 -14.58 2.95
C THR A 453 9.20 -15.93 3.45
N LEU A 454 8.36 -16.61 2.66
CA LEU A 454 7.76 -17.89 3.04
C LEU A 454 8.81 -19.00 3.18
N SER A 455 9.65 -19.18 2.16
CA SER A 455 10.66 -20.26 2.12
C SER A 455 11.71 -20.15 3.22
N ASN A 456 11.97 -18.94 3.71
CA ASN A 456 12.88 -18.71 4.82
C ASN A 456 12.16 -18.54 6.17
N GLY A 457 10.84 -18.65 6.24
CA GLY A 457 10.11 -18.41 7.49
C GLY A 457 10.43 -17.04 8.07
N PHE A 458 10.56 -15.99 7.25
CA PHE A 458 10.92 -14.67 7.76
C PHE A 458 9.72 -13.97 8.41
N TYR A 459 9.95 -13.37 9.57
CA TYR A 459 9.12 -12.32 10.15
C TYR A 459 9.75 -10.97 9.78
N CYS A 460 9.21 -10.36 8.72
CA CYS A 460 9.79 -9.14 8.16
C CYS A 460 9.40 -7.90 8.96
N VAL A 461 10.38 -7.06 9.29
CA VAL A 461 10.19 -5.75 9.92
C VAL A 461 10.93 -4.71 9.11
N ARG A 462 10.26 -3.59 8.78
CA ARG A 462 10.88 -2.45 8.10
C ARG A 462 11.21 -1.36 9.14
N PRO A 463 12.46 -1.28 9.64
CA PRO A 463 12.85 -0.18 10.52
C PRO A 463 12.82 1.12 9.74
N THR A 464 12.20 2.15 10.30
CA THR A 464 12.16 3.49 9.71
C THR A 464 12.55 4.57 10.71
N ALA A 465 12.89 5.75 10.21
CA ALA A 465 13.03 6.97 11.00
C ALA A 465 12.38 8.16 10.28
N LEU A 466 12.27 9.28 10.99
CA LEU A 466 11.72 10.56 10.56
C LEU A 466 12.75 11.69 10.59
N ARG A 467 14.00 11.45 11.03
CA ARG A 467 15.13 12.37 10.86
C ARG A 467 16.36 11.65 10.32
N ILE A 468 17.14 12.39 9.54
CA ILE A 468 18.50 11.98 9.16
C ILE A 468 19.46 12.65 10.14
N THR A 469 20.14 11.87 10.97
CA THR A 469 21.10 12.42 11.95
C THR A 469 22.49 12.64 11.32
N ALA A 470 23.35 13.42 11.97
CA ALA A 470 24.76 13.56 11.58
C ALA A 470 25.50 12.24 11.48
N GLU A 471 25.19 11.30 12.36
CA GLU A 471 25.69 9.94 12.29
C GLU A 471 25.23 9.23 11.02
N THR A 472 23.94 9.28 10.70
CA THR A 472 23.37 8.68 9.48
C THR A 472 24.06 9.21 8.22
N ALA A 473 24.17 10.54 8.10
CA ALA A 473 24.87 11.17 6.96
C ALA A 473 26.35 10.78 6.88
N ALA A 474 27.04 10.69 8.02
CA ALA A 474 28.43 10.26 8.06
C ALA A 474 28.58 8.79 7.63
N LYS A 475 27.68 7.90 8.06
CA LYS A 475 27.67 6.50 7.58
C LYS A 475 27.44 6.42 6.07
N VAL A 476 26.46 7.18 5.53
CA VAL A 476 26.22 7.29 4.08
C VAL A 476 27.48 7.74 3.34
N ARG A 477 28.13 8.82 3.81
CA ARG A 477 29.38 9.33 3.22
C ARG A 477 30.47 8.28 3.22
N ASN A 478 30.78 7.70 4.38
CA ASN A 478 31.87 6.75 4.54
C ASN A 478 31.64 5.50 3.69
N HIS A 479 30.39 5.06 3.58
CA HIS A 479 29.99 3.92 2.76
C HIS A 479 30.14 4.20 1.26
N ALA A 480 29.79 5.40 0.81
CA ALA A 480 30.00 5.86 -0.55
C ALA A 480 31.51 6.00 -0.88
N GLU A 481 32.27 6.64 0.01
CA GLU A 481 33.71 6.84 -0.15
C GLU A 481 34.48 5.52 -0.25
N LYS A 482 34.07 4.46 0.45
CA LYS A 482 34.72 3.13 0.32
C LYS A 482 34.65 2.54 -1.09
N ARG A 483 33.68 2.97 -1.91
CA ARG A 483 33.51 2.55 -3.31
C ARG A 483 33.99 3.60 -4.31
N PHE A 484 34.57 4.69 -3.83
CA PHE A 484 34.97 5.81 -4.66
C PHE A 484 36.39 5.62 -5.16
N GLU A 485 36.52 5.36 -6.45
CA GLU A 485 37.76 4.94 -7.10
C GLU A 485 38.79 6.08 -7.16
N PRO A 486 40.10 5.78 -7.20
CA PRO A 486 41.16 6.81 -7.22
C PRO A 486 41.03 7.84 -8.36
N GLU A 487 40.62 7.41 -9.55
CA GLU A 487 40.39 8.30 -10.69
C GLU A 487 39.25 9.30 -10.42
N GLN A 488 38.17 8.83 -9.80
CA GLN A 488 37.02 9.66 -9.46
C GLN A 488 37.39 10.67 -8.37
N ARG A 489 38.21 10.27 -7.39
CA ARG A 489 38.80 11.19 -6.41
C ARG A 489 39.66 12.25 -7.07
N ALA A 490 40.47 11.89 -8.07
CA ALA A 490 41.28 12.84 -8.81
C ALA A 490 40.42 13.86 -9.57
N ARG A 491 39.30 13.41 -10.17
CA ARG A 491 38.32 14.31 -10.82
C ARG A 491 37.70 15.29 -9.82
N VAL A 492 37.25 14.82 -8.66
CA VAL A 492 36.74 15.70 -7.59
C VAL A 492 37.80 16.68 -7.12
N ALA A 493 39.03 16.20 -6.89
CA ALA A 493 40.14 17.04 -6.46
C ALA A 493 40.50 18.11 -7.51
N ALA A 494 40.42 17.78 -8.79
CA ALA A 494 40.62 18.73 -9.88
C ALA A 494 39.53 19.81 -9.90
N ALA A 495 38.26 19.43 -9.76
CA ALA A 495 37.15 20.38 -9.70
C ALA A 495 37.20 21.29 -8.46
N ARG A 496 37.65 20.75 -7.32
CA ARG A 496 37.86 21.51 -6.08
C ARG A 496 39.03 22.50 -6.11
N LYS A 497 39.78 22.58 -7.23
CA LYS A 497 40.78 23.65 -7.42
C LYS A 497 40.13 25.01 -7.72
N SER A 498 38.87 25.02 -8.14
CA SER A 498 38.09 26.25 -8.28
C SER A 498 37.76 26.84 -6.91
N ASP A 499 37.53 28.16 -6.85
CA ASP A 499 37.09 28.85 -5.64
C ASP A 499 35.76 28.29 -5.13
N PHE A 500 34.89 27.92 -6.08
CA PHE A 500 33.60 27.30 -5.83
C PHE A 500 33.38 26.06 -6.70
N LEU A 501 32.85 25.01 -6.08
CA LEU A 501 32.26 23.85 -6.73
C LEU A 501 30.76 23.82 -6.43
N VAL A 502 29.91 24.03 -7.43
CA VAL A 502 28.44 24.13 -7.26
C VAL A 502 27.75 22.91 -7.87
N TRP A 503 26.80 22.33 -7.14
CA TRP A 503 25.86 21.34 -7.66
C TRP A 503 24.65 22.04 -8.30
N PHE A 504 24.33 21.72 -9.54
CA PHE A 504 23.18 22.30 -10.25
C PHE A 504 22.31 21.17 -10.82
N ASN A 505 21.16 20.92 -10.19
CA ASN A 505 20.26 19.85 -10.59
C ASN A 505 19.30 20.31 -11.69
N LEU A 506 19.30 19.59 -12.81
CA LEU A 506 18.47 19.79 -14.00
C LEU A 506 17.32 18.79 -14.03
N ARG A 507 16.22 19.18 -14.70
CA ARG A 507 15.09 18.29 -15.00
C ARG A 507 14.52 18.55 -16.40
N ALA A 508 14.10 17.48 -17.09
CA ALA A 508 13.49 17.57 -18.42
C ALA A 508 12.11 16.87 -18.57
N HIS A 509 11.62 16.14 -17.56
CA HIS A 509 10.39 15.33 -17.68
C HIS A 509 9.21 15.75 -16.79
N ASN A 510 9.48 16.34 -15.62
CA ASN A 510 8.47 16.96 -14.75
C ASN A 510 9.17 17.94 -13.80
N LYS A 511 8.38 18.85 -13.21
CA LYS A 511 8.92 19.92 -12.36
C LYS A 511 10.06 20.65 -13.05
N VAL A 512 9.94 20.86 -14.36
CA VAL A 512 10.96 21.51 -15.15
C VAL A 512 10.94 22.99 -14.77
N TRP A 513 12.07 23.47 -14.25
CA TRP A 513 12.32 24.90 -14.21
C TRP A 513 12.69 25.36 -15.61
N LEU A 514 11.79 26.10 -16.24
CA LEU A 514 11.89 26.44 -17.65
C LEU A 514 13.04 27.41 -17.97
N ASP A 515 13.53 28.11 -16.95
CA ASP A 515 14.61 29.10 -17.05
C ASP A 515 15.96 28.54 -16.49
N GLN A 516 16.08 27.22 -16.34
CA GLN A 516 17.26 26.57 -15.71
C GLN A 516 18.57 26.76 -16.49
N VAL A 517 18.51 26.88 -17.82
CA VAL A 517 19.70 27.15 -18.65
C VAL A 517 20.19 28.57 -18.42
N GLU A 518 19.28 29.54 -18.49
CA GLU A 518 19.55 30.95 -18.23
C GLU A 518 20.15 31.14 -16.84
N ALA A 519 19.62 30.44 -15.84
CA ALA A 519 20.14 30.49 -14.48
C ALA A 519 21.55 29.92 -14.31
N ALA A 520 21.84 28.77 -14.93
CA ALA A 520 23.18 28.19 -14.88
C ALA A 520 24.22 29.12 -15.54
N VAL A 521 23.87 29.73 -16.68
CA VAL A 521 24.72 30.70 -17.38
C VAL A 521 24.91 31.96 -16.55
N ALA A 522 23.83 32.56 -16.04
CA ALA A 522 23.89 33.77 -15.23
C ALA A 522 24.70 33.56 -13.94
N LEU A 523 24.62 32.38 -13.33
CA LEU A 523 25.48 32.02 -12.18
C LEU A 523 26.96 32.02 -12.57
N ALA A 524 27.32 31.36 -13.67
CA ALA A 524 28.71 31.27 -14.13
C ALA A 524 29.29 32.64 -14.48
N GLU A 525 28.52 33.48 -15.17
CA GLU A 525 28.87 34.87 -15.47
C GLU A 525 29.05 35.70 -14.19
N ARG A 526 28.12 35.57 -13.23
CA ARG A 526 28.20 36.27 -11.94
C ARG A 526 29.48 35.93 -11.19
N VAL A 527 29.78 34.64 -11.01
CA VAL A 527 30.97 34.19 -10.28
C VAL A 527 32.26 34.68 -10.97
N THR A 528 32.32 34.55 -12.30
CA THR A 528 33.49 34.98 -13.09
C THR A 528 33.69 36.50 -13.03
N ARG A 529 32.60 37.28 -13.12
CA ARG A 529 32.63 38.75 -13.05
C ARG A 529 33.17 39.26 -11.71
N GLU A 530 32.90 38.53 -10.64
CA GLU A 530 33.40 38.83 -9.28
C GLU A 530 34.84 38.35 -9.06
N GLY A 531 35.50 37.85 -10.11
CA GLY A 531 36.91 37.46 -10.08
C GLY A 531 37.17 36.07 -9.47
N HIS A 532 36.15 35.22 -9.38
CA HIS A 532 36.27 33.87 -8.85
C HIS A 532 36.20 32.80 -9.95
N THR A 533 36.85 31.67 -9.69
CA THR A 533 36.79 30.48 -10.54
C THR A 533 35.65 29.55 -10.10
N LEU A 534 34.99 28.92 -11.08
CA LEU A 534 33.84 28.05 -10.85
C LEU A 534 34.06 26.68 -11.48
N SER A 535 33.69 25.64 -10.73
CA SER A 535 33.36 24.33 -11.25
C SER A 535 31.86 24.06 -11.03
N LEU A 536 31.18 23.54 -12.04
CA LEU A 536 29.74 23.27 -12.03
C LEU A 536 29.49 21.77 -12.27
N VAL A 537 28.85 21.10 -11.32
CA VAL A 537 28.33 19.74 -11.50
C VAL A 537 26.91 19.86 -12.03
N LEU A 538 26.69 19.44 -13.27
CA LEU A 538 25.35 19.35 -13.84
C LEU A 538 24.79 17.96 -13.52
N ASP A 539 23.85 17.91 -12.58
CA ASP A 539 23.20 16.69 -12.12
C ASP A 539 21.82 16.56 -12.76
N GLY A 540 21.36 15.34 -13.01
CA GLY A 540 20.08 15.08 -13.66
C GLY A 540 19.99 13.66 -14.19
N MET A 541 18.90 13.37 -14.89
CA MET A 541 18.75 12.13 -15.66
C MET A 541 19.33 12.32 -17.06
N ALA A 542 19.56 11.23 -17.79
CA ALA A 542 20.07 11.25 -19.17
C ALA A 542 19.22 12.12 -20.15
N ASP A 543 17.95 12.35 -19.83
CA ASP A 543 17.06 13.22 -20.62
C ASP A 543 17.44 14.71 -20.57
N CYS A 544 18.36 15.11 -19.70
CA CYS A 544 18.83 16.49 -19.53
C CYS A 544 20.04 16.85 -20.43
N GLU A 545 20.55 15.91 -21.23
CA GLU A 545 21.79 16.12 -22.02
C GLU A 545 21.71 17.31 -22.97
N ALA A 546 20.55 17.55 -23.58
CA ALA A 546 20.35 18.70 -24.47
C ALA A 546 20.49 20.05 -23.73
N LEU A 547 19.88 20.16 -22.55
CA LEU A 547 19.99 21.35 -21.69
C LEU A 547 21.45 21.56 -21.24
N ALA A 548 22.14 20.48 -20.88
CA ALA A 548 23.52 20.52 -20.44
C ALA A 548 24.49 20.92 -21.56
N ALA A 549 24.25 20.46 -22.79
CA ALA A 549 25.01 20.86 -23.96
C ALA A 549 24.82 22.37 -24.24
N GLU A 550 23.59 22.86 -24.10
CA GLU A 550 23.30 24.29 -24.24
C GLU A 550 24.02 25.13 -23.17
N ILE A 551 23.96 24.72 -21.90
CA ILE A 551 24.70 25.38 -20.81
C ILE A 551 26.20 25.42 -21.11
N ARG A 552 26.80 24.27 -21.46
CA ARG A 552 28.23 24.18 -21.82
C ARG A 552 28.63 25.11 -22.97
N GLY A 553 27.74 25.31 -23.94
CA GLY A 553 27.97 26.21 -25.07
C GLY A 553 27.87 27.70 -24.74
N ARG A 554 27.21 28.07 -23.64
CA ARG A 554 26.90 29.47 -23.29
C ARG A 554 27.71 30.01 -22.10
N ILE A 555 28.21 29.16 -21.20
CA ILE A 555 28.99 29.62 -20.04
C ILE A 555 30.36 30.20 -20.43
N PRO A 556 30.93 31.11 -19.60
CA PRO A 556 32.27 31.66 -19.84
C PRO A 556 33.37 30.59 -19.94
N GLN A 557 34.39 30.85 -20.77
CA GLN A 557 35.58 30.00 -20.83
C GLN A 557 36.29 29.94 -19.47
N GLY A 558 36.81 28.76 -19.13
CA GLY A 558 37.52 28.53 -17.86
C GLY A 558 36.65 27.99 -16.73
N VAL A 559 35.32 28.01 -16.87
CA VAL A 559 34.41 27.27 -15.97
C VAL A 559 34.51 25.78 -16.29
N LEU A 560 34.89 24.97 -15.31
CA LEU A 560 34.92 23.52 -15.48
C LEU A 560 33.50 22.97 -15.30
N VAL A 561 33.00 22.25 -16.30
CA VAL A 561 31.72 21.53 -16.18
C VAL A 561 31.97 20.05 -15.98
N VAL A 562 31.36 19.51 -14.93
CA VAL A 562 31.34 18.09 -14.62
C VAL A 562 29.97 17.55 -15.00
N ASP A 563 29.96 16.59 -15.91
CA ASP A 563 28.78 15.81 -16.23
C ASP A 563 28.45 14.85 -15.07
N GLY A 564 27.26 15.01 -14.51
CA GLY A 564 26.71 14.18 -13.45
C GLY A 564 25.56 13.27 -13.88
N PHE A 565 25.22 13.20 -15.16
CA PHE A 565 24.18 12.30 -15.65
C PHE A 565 24.60 10.84 -15.55
N ASP A 566 23.64 9.96 -15.24
CA ASP A 566 23.84 8.52 -15.05
C ASP A 566 24.95 8.14 -14.07
N MET A 567 25.29 9.06 -13.15
CA MET A 567 26.30 8.82 -12.14
C MET A 567 25.80 7.76 -11.12
N PRO A 568 26.60 6.72 -10.83
CA PRO A 568 26.25 5.78 -9.76
C PRO A 568 26.07 6.50 -8.42
N PHE A 569 25.03 6.13 -7.65
CA PHE A 569 24.63 6.86 -6.44
C PHE A 569 25.77 7.10 -5.43
N HIS A 570 26.69 6.16 -5.25
CA HIS A 570 27.83 6.34 -4.35
C HIS A 570 28.74 7.50 -4.82
N GLN A 571 28.91 7.69 -6.13
CA GLN A 571 29.65 8.82 -6.67
C GLN A 571 28.86 10.12 -6.48
N SER A 572 27.54 10.11 -6.69
CA SER A 572 26.68 11.28 -6.46
C SER A 572 26.76 11.75 -5.00
N VAL A 573 26.80 10.82 -4.03
CA VAL A 573 27.05 11.16 -2.61
C VAL A 573 28.39 11.86 -2.47
N CYS A 574 29.47 11.28 -3.00
CA CYS A 574 30.82 11.86 -2.89
C CYS A 574 30.91 13.26 -3.52
N TRP A 575 30.26 13.48 -4.67
CA TRP A 575 30.18 14.80 -5.30
C TRP A 575 29.35 15.79 -4.48
N ALA A 576 28.20 15.39 -3.91
CA ALA A 576 27.39 16.26 -3.05
C ALA A 576 28.19 16.72 -1.80
N PHE A 577 28.99 15.81 -1.21
CA PHE A 577 29.93 16.17 -0.15
C PHE A 577 31.13 16.98 -0.64
N ALA A 578 31.46 16.97 -1.94
CA ALA A 578 32.56 17.77 -2.45
C ALA A 578 32.16 19.23 -2.72
N CYS A 579 30.90 19.47 -3.11
CA CYS A 579 30.39 20.79 -3.46
C CYS A 579 30.37 21.76 -2.27
N ASP A 580 30.57 23.04 -2.56
CA ASP A 580 30.45 24.14 -1.61
C ASP A 580 28.99 24.58 -1.41
N ALA A 581 28.20 24.55 -2.48
CA ALA A 581 26.79 24.92 -2.47
C ALA A 581 25.98 24.19 -3.56
N TYR A 582 24.66 24.38 -3.57
CA TYR A 582 23.78 23.80 -4.59
C TYR A 582 22.66 24.74 -5.08
N VAL A 583 22.14 24.43 -6.28
CA VAL A 583 20.82 24.83 -6.79
C VAL A 583 20.10 23.55 -7.18
N ALA A 584 18.94 23.27 -6.58
CA ALA A 584 18.24 22.01 -6.85
C ALA A 584 16.72 22.08 -6.74
N THR A 585 16.07 21.25 -7.56
CA THR A 585 14.62 21.11 -7.54
C THR A 585 14.17 20.34 -6.28
N ILE A 586 13.11 20.77 -5.60
CA ILE A 586 12.54 20.05 -4.45
C ILE A 586 12.14 18.63 -4.86
N GLY A 587 12.74 17.63 -4.24
CA GLY A 587 12.55 16.21 -4.54
C GLY A 587 13.82 15.38 -4.32
N SER A 588 13.93 14.22 -4.97
CA SER A 588 15.06 13.30 -4.79
C SER A 588 16.45 13.94 -5.03
N GLY A 589 16.58 14.86 -6.00
CA GLY A 589 17.85 15.55 -6.26
C GLY A 589 18.31 16.42 -5.09
N LEU A 590 17.37 17.08 -4.39
CA LEU A 590 17.66 17.91 -3.22
C LEU A 590 18.14 17.09 -2.02
N THR A 591 17.74 15.81 -1.89
CA THR A 591 18.09 14.94 -0.76
C THR A 591 19.60 14.84 -0.54
N MET A 592 20.35 14.70 -1.63
CA MET A 592 21.79 14.44 -1.58
C MET A 592 22.56 15.66 -1.06
N THR A 593 22.19 16.85 -1.51
CA THR A 593 22.87 18.09 -1.15
C THR A 593 22.44 18.63 0.20
N THR A 594 21.19 18.38 0.61
CA THR A 594 20.62 18.85 1.89
C THR A 594 20.75 17.82 2.99
N TRP A 595 19.86 16.83 3.03
CA TRP A 595 19.75 15.89 4.14
C TRP A 595 21.02 15.05 4.36
N ILE A 596 21.72 14.73 3.28
CA ILE A 596 22.95 13.93 3.32
C ILE A 596 24.19 14.83 3.47
N ALA A 597 24.48 15.69 2.50
CA ALA A 597 25.72 16.46 2.50
C ALA A 597 25.70 17.72 3.38
N GLY A 598 24.51 18.22 3.77
CA GLY A 598 24.36 19.40 4.61
C GLY A 598 24.92 20.69 4.00
N ARG A 599 24.89 20.80 2.67
CA ARG A 599 25.43 21.97 1.96
C ARG A 599 24.44 23.13 2.00
N PRO A 600 24.88 24.39 2.06
CA PRO A 600 24.01 25.54 1.84
C PRO A 600 23.61 25.62 0.35
N GLY A 601 22.45 26.18 0.04
CA GLY A 601 22.03 26.30 -1.35
C GLY A 601 20.62 26.86 -1.51
N VAL A 602 20.15 26.83 -2.75
CA VAL A 602 18.81 27.27 -3.14
C VAL A 602 17.98 26.08 -3.61
N ALA A 603 16.87 25.83 -2.94
CA ALA A 603 15.84 24.90 -3.38
C ALA A 603 14.76 25.65 -4.18
N HIS A 604 14.31 25.05 -5.27
CA HIS A 604 13.26 25.61 -6.12
C HIS A 604 12.27 24.54 -6.57
N SER A 605 11.03 24.94 -6.87
CA SER A 605 9.97 24.06 -7.37
C SER A 605 8.75 24.91 -7.77
N GLU A 606 7.74 24.28 -8.35
CA GLU A 606 6.38 24.79 -8.41
C GLU A 606 5.78 24.97 -7.01
N ARG A 607 4.76 25.83 -6.90
CA ARG A 607 4.21 26.28 -5.59
C ARG A 607 3.74 25.13 -4.69
N ALA A 608 3.19 24.07 -5.28
CA ALA A 608 2.68 22.92 -4.52
C ALA A 608 3.79 22.19 -3.73
N HIS A 609 4.97 21.98 -4.33
CA HIS A 609 6.10 21.35 -3.63
C HIS A 609 6.85 22.34 -2.74
N MET A 610 6.83 23.64 -3.03
CA MET A 610 7.42 24.65 -2.16
C MET A 610 6.76 24.68 -0.76
N ASN A 611 5.50 24.28 -0.64
CA ASN A 611 4.82 24.13 0.65
C ASN A 611 5.44 23.02 1.54
N GLN A 612 6.35 22.20 1.01
CA GLN A 612 7.04 21.15 1.78
C GLN A 612 8.28 21.67 2.51
N MET A 613 8.69 22.93 2.31
CA MET A 613 10.01 23.41 2.77
C MET A 613 10.20 23.43 4.28
N GLU A 614 9.12 23.58 5.05
CA GLU A 614 9.14 23.42 6.51
C GLU A 614 9.57 21.99 6.88
N PHE A 615 8.92 20.99 6.27
CA PHE A 615 9.24 19.58 6.42
C PHE A 615 10.72 19.28 6.06
N TRP A 616 11.23 19.84 4.97
CA TRP A 616 12.61 19.60 4.53
C TRP A 616 13.65 20.02 5.59
N SER A 617 13.40 21.12 6.30
CA SER A 617 14.30 21.66 7.32
C SER A 617 14.29 20.81 8.59
N GLU A 618 13.15 20.18 8.90
CA GLU A 618 13.00 19.37 10.11
C GLU A 618 13.53 17.94 10.00
N VAL A 619 13.64 17.41 8.78
CA VAL A 619 14.28 16.10 8.55
C VAL A 619 15.77 16.16 8.91
N ARG A 620 16.41 17.32 8.74
CA ARG A 620 17.82 17.54 9.05
C ARG A 620 18.05 18.90 9.73
N PRO A 621 17.70 19.05 11.03
CA PRO A 621 17.65 20.36 11.68
C PRO A 621 19.03 20.94 12.04
N ASP A 622 20.10 20.13 12.02
CA ASP A 622 21.46 20.57 12.35
C ASP A 622 22.24 21.13 11.15
N VAL A 623 21.62 21.25 9.97
CA VAL A 623 22.21 21.91 8.80
C VAL A 623 21.41 23.16 8.42
N PRO A 624 22.01 24.14 7.72
CA PRO A 624 21.28 25.32 7.28
C PRO A 624 20.07 24.95 6.41
N PRO A 625 18.89 25.54 6.65
CA PRO A 625 17.73 25.29 5.81
C PRO A 625 18.01 25.80 4.38
N PRO A 626 17.43 25.16 3.34
CA PRO A 626 17.54 25.65 1.97
C PRO A 626 16.98 27.07 1.84
N LEU A 627 17.65 27.92 1.07
CA LEU A 627 17.04 29.17 0.62
C LEU A 627 16.00 28.88 -0.46
N THR A 628 14.96 29.70 -0.54
CA THR A 628 13.83 29.50 -1.45
C THR A 628 13.38 30.82 -2.07
N ALA A 629 12.86 30.76 -3.29
CA ALA A 629 12.14 31.90 -3.86
C ALA A 629 10.82 32.18 -3.13
N PRO A 630 10.43 33.46 -2.94
CA PRO A 630 9.09 33.80 -2.50
C PRO A 630 8.06 33.16 -3.43
N LEU A 631 6.99 32.60 -2.87
CA LEU A 631 5.93 31.95 -3.66
C LEU A 631 5.32 32.85 -4.74
N ALA A 632 5.34 34.18 -4.53
CA ALA A 632 4.87 35.16 -5.49
C ALA A 632 5.70 35.22 -6.78
N GLU A 633 6.99 34.86 -6.71
CA GLU A 633 7.92 34.87 -7.85
C GLU A 633 7.85 33.59 -8.69
N ILE A 634 7.12 32.58 -8.20
CA ILE A 634 6.99 31.28 -8.86
C ILE A 634 5.73 31.29 -9.71
N ARG A 635 5.86 31.00 -11.00
CA ARG A 635 4.72 30.91 -11.94
C ARG A 635 4.59 29.48 -12.45
N ASP A 636 3.59 28.77 -11.95
CA ASP A 636 3.31 27.39 -12.35
C ASP A 636 2.76 27.33 -13.80
N GLN A 637 3.28 26.40 -14.60
CA GLN A 637 2.79 26.02 -15.92
C GLN A 637 2.04 24.68 -15.82
N GLY A 638 0.83 24.74 -15.27
CA GLY A 638 -0.03 23.58 -15.06
C GLY A 638 -0.84 23.70 -13.77
N VAL A 639 -1.46 22.59 -13.34
CA VAL A 639 -2.25 22.54 -12.11
C VAL A 639 -1.68 21.48 -11.17
N GLY A 640 -1.49 21.86 -9.90
CA GLY A 640 -1.12 20.94 -8.84
C GLY A 640 0.37 20.66 -8.75
N ALA A 641 0.71 19.56 -8.08
CA ALA A 641 2.09 19.10 -7.95
C ALA A 641 2.60 18.51 -9.27
N TYR A 642 3.91 18.55 -9.46
CA TYR A 642 4.64 18.03 -10.62
C TYR A 642 4.48 18.81 -11.93
N CYS A 643 3.84 19.98 -11.92
CA CYS A 643 3.84 20.86 -13.08
C CYS A 643 5.19 21.57 -13.27
N ASP A 644 5.44 22.01 -14.50
CA ASP A 644 6.60 22.85 -14.83
C ASP A 644 6.36 24.27 -14.34
N TYR A 645 7.40 25.09 -14.27
CA TYR A 645 7.29 26.41 -13.66
C TYR A 645 8.41 27.35 -14.11
N HIS A 646 8.13 28.65 -13.96
CA HIS A 646 9.10 29.72 -14.11
C HIS A 646 9.49 30.31 -12.76
N ILE A 647 10.77 30.65 -12.63
CA ILE A 647 11.34 31.48 -11.56
C ILE A 647 12.39 32.34 -12.22
N ASP A 648 12.37 33.64 -11.95
CA ASP A 648 13.33 34.57 -12.54
C ASP A 648 14.78 34.21 -12.11
N PRO A 649 15.68 33.85 -13.05
CA PRO A 649 17.05 33.45 -12.75
C PRO A 649 17.84 34.36 -11.79
N PRO A 650 17.79 35.71 -11.90
CA PRO A 650 18.49 36.61 -10.98
C PRO A 650 18.12 36.39 -9.51
N PHE A 651 16.87 36.01 -9.21
CA PHE A 651 16.48 35.72 -7.83
C PHE A 651 17.29 34.55 -7.25
N VAL A 652 17.33 33.44 -7.98
CA VAL A 652 18.04 32.22 -7.57
C VAL A 652 19.55 32.46 -7.52
N VAL A 653 20.09 33.17 -8.52
CA VAL A 653 21.51 33.50 -8.61
C VAL A 653 21.96 34.41 -7.46
N GLU A 654 21.22 35.47 -7.14
CA GLU A 654 21.60 36.36 -6.02
C GLU A 654 21.43 35.68 -4.66
N ALA A 655 20.39 34.84 -4.48
CA ALA A 655 20.23 34.03 -3.28
C ALA A 655 21.44 33.10 -3.07
N LEU A 656 21.87 32.39 -4.13
CA LEU A 656 23.05 31.52 -4.07
C LEU A 656 24.34 32.32 -3.87
N TRP A 657 24.51 33.43 -4.59
CA TRP A 657 25.69 34.28 -4.49
C TRP A 657 25.90 34.80 -3.07
N SER A 658 24.82 35.13 -2.36
CA SER A 658 24.90 35.52 -0.95
C SER A 658 25.55 34.44 -0.06
N GLN A 659 25.37 33.16 -0.39
CA GLN A 659 25.99 32.03 0.32
C GLN A 659 27.45 31.83 -0.12
N LEU A 660 27.72 31.87 -1.43
CA LEU A 660 29.08 31.75 -1.98
C LEU A 660 29.99 32.86 -1.46
N ALA A 661 29.51 34.11 -1.41
CA ALA A 661 30.27 35.25 -0.89
C ALA A 661 30.61 35.08 0.60
N LYS A 662 29.72 34.51 1.42
CA LYS A 662 30.00 34.18 2.82
C LYS A 662 31.09 33.10 2.92
N LEU A 663 31.03 32.07 2.09
CA LEU A 663 32.03 31.01 2.04
C LEU A 663 33.40 31.52 1.62
N ALA A 664 33.47 32.40 0.61
CA ALA A 664 34.73 33.03 0.19
C ALA A 664 35.37 33.85 1.31
N ARG A 665 34.57 34.67 2.02
CA ARG A 665 35.07 35.43 3.18
C ARG A 665 35.59 34.51 4.29
N ALA A 666 34.88 33.42 4.58
CA ALA A 666 35.33 32.45 5.58
C ALA A 666 36.65 31.76 5.18
N LYS A 667 36.82 31.38 3.91
CA LYS A 667 38.08 30.82 3.37
C LYS A 667 39.24 31.83 3.47
N GLN A 668 38.98 33.10 3.16
CA GLN A 668 39.99 34.18 3.28
C GLN A 668 40.44 34.39 4.73
N LEU A 669 39.51 34.41 5.68
CA LEU A 669 39.83 34.54 7.11
C LEU A 669 40.65 33.36 7.62
N ALA A 670 40.26 32.13 7.28
CA ALA A 670 40.99 30.92 7.67
C ALA A 670 42.44 30.91 7.14
N ASN A 671 42.66 31.38 5.90
CA ASN A 671 44.00 31.48 5.31
C ASN A 671 44.85 32.63 5.90
N SER A 672 44.22 33.61 6.56
CA SER A 672 44.96 34.70 7.22
C SER A 672 45.44 34.35 8.63
N GLU A 673 44.90 33.28 9.22
CA GLU A 673 45.27 32.79 10.55
C GLU A 673 46.37 31.70 10.53
N THR A 674 46.66 31.13 9.35
CA THR A 674 47.75 30.17 9.10
C THR A 674 48.99 30.87 8.58
#